data_AF-A0A8I3X6I3-F1
#
_entry.id   AF-A0A8I3X6I3-F1
#
_cell.length_a   1.000
_cell.length_b   1.000
_cell.length_c   1.000
_cell.angle_alpha   90.00
_cell.angle_beta   90.00
_cell.angle_gamma   90.00
#
_symmetry.space_group_name_H-M   'P 1'
#
loop_
_entity.id
_entity.type
_entity.pdbx_description
1 polymer ?
#
loop_
_entity_poly.entity_id
_entity_poly.type
_entity_poly.pdbx_seq_one_letter_code
_entity_poly.pdbx_strand_id
1 'polypeptide(L)'
;MPGAKGTESAVRLRGAGRRRLLAAVRRMRGPEGGSAGGPRVVSARSALGLRGGGGSGTGGARTPRARQSVGRRVLTAAALEPGGRRESALRVPASRPWAAAAGRPGMAFMEKPPAGKVLLDDTVPLTAAIEASQSLQSHTEYIIRVQRGISVENSWQIVRRYSDFDLLNNSLQIAGLSLPLPPKKLIGNMDREFIAERQKGLQNYLNVITTNHILSNCELVKKFLDPNNYSANYTEIALQQVSMFFRSEPKWEVVEPLKDIGWRIRKKYFLMKIKNQPKERLVLSWADLGPDKYLSDKDFQCLIKLLPSCLAKPKDPFLKKYCNPKKIQGLELQQIKTYGRQILEVLKFLHDKGFPYGHLHASNVMLDGDTCRLLDLENSLLGLPSFYRSYFSQFRKINTLESVDVHCFGHLLYEMTYGRPPDSVPVDSFPPAPSMAVVAVLESTLSCEACKNGMPTVSRLLQMPLFSDVLLTTSEKPQFKIPTKLKEALRIAKECIEKRLIEEQKQIHQHRRLTRAQSHHGSEEERKKRKILARKKSKRSALENSEEHSAKYSNSNNSAGSGASSPLTSPSSPTPPSTSGISALPPPPPPLPPPAAPLPPASTEAPAQLSPQAENGVSRGALLSSIQNFQKGTLRKAETCDHSAPKIG
;
A
#
# COMPACT_ATOMS: atom_id res chain seq x y z
N MET A 1 52.77 -0.84 13.17
CA MET A 1 52.12 -2.16 13.38
C MET A 1 51.67 -2.25 14.82
N PRO A 2 50.53 -2.89 15.17
CA PRO A 2 49.28 -3.03 14.39
C PRO A 2 48.37 -1.78 14.60
N GLY A 3 47.22 -1.60 13.95
CA GLY A 3 46.55 -2.47 12.97
C GLY A 3 45.05 -2.69 13.21
N ALA A 4 44.36 -1.83 13.99
CA ALA A 4 42.96 -2.01 14.39
C ALA A 4 41.93 -1.71 13.27
N LYS A 5 41.93 -2.50 12.18
CA LYS A 5 40.82 -2.54 11.22
C LYS A 5 39.60 -3.24 11.84
N GLY A 6 38.77 -2.47 12.54
CA GLY A 6 37.52 -2.94 13.13
C GLY A 6 36.46 -3.28 12.08
N THR A 7 36.56 -4.46 11.46
CA THR A 7 35.54 -4.97 10.52
C THR A 7 34.30 -5.45 11.28
N GLU A 8 33.38 -4.53 11.57
CA GLU A 8 32.04 -4.88 12.09
C GLU A 8 31.38 -5.91 11.17
N SER A 9 31.16 -7.11 11.69
CA SER A 9 30.64 -8.25 10.94
C SER A 9 29.19 -8.51 11.33
N ALA A 10 28.30 -8.67 10.35
CA ALA A 10 26.91 -9.06 10.59
C ALA A 10 26.84 -10.43 11.29
N VAL A 11 26.59 -10.44 12.60
CA VAL A 11 26.53 -11.67 13.38
C VAL A 11 25.23 -12.41 13.10
N ARG A 12 25.33 -13.72 12.87
CA ARG A 12 24.22 -14.51 12.35
C ARG A 12 23.85 -15.66 13.28
N LEU A 13 22.55 -15.94 13.31
CA LEU A 13 21.86 -16.73 14.31
C LEU A 13 21.31 -18.01 13.65
N ARG A 14 21.37 -19.14 14.36
CA ARG A 14 20.74 -20.40 13.96
C ARG A 14 19.62 -20.72 14.95
N GLY A 15 18.44 -21.06 14.43
CA GLY A 15 17.31 -21.57 15.19
C GLY A 15 16.58 -22.63 14.37
N ALA A 16 15.98 -23.61 15.03
CA ALA A 16 15.16 -24.63 14.37
C ALA A 16 13.75 -24.08 14.12
N GLY A 17 13.20 -24.33 12.92
CA GLY A 17 11.80 -24.05 12.60
C GLY A 17 11.50 -22.66 12.01
N ARG A 18 11.54 -22.56 10.67
CA ARG A 18 10.94 -21.54 9.76
C ARG A 18 11.18 -20.04 9.99
N ARG A 19 11.63 -19.58 11.17
CA ARG A 19 11.91 -18.17 11.48
C ARG A 19 13.40 -17.97 11.62
N ARG A 20 13.94 -16.90 11.03
CA ARG A 20 15.39 -16.64 10.98
C ARG A 20 15.69 -15.25 11.48
N LEU A 21 15.76 -15.15 12.81
CA LEU A 21 16.28 -14.00 13.54
C LEU A 21 17.54 -13.45 12.86
N LEU A 22 17.47 -12.18 12.47
CA LEU A 22 18.56 -11.39 11.94
C LEU A 22 19.16 -10.55 13.07
N ALA A 23 20.49 -10.48 13.15
CA ALA A 23 21.16 -9.44 13.92
C ALA A 23 22.03 -8.62 12.97
N ALA A 24 21.40 -7.66 12.30
CA ALA A 24 22.14 -6.43 12.01
C ALA A 24 22.57 -5.88 13.38
N VAL A 25 23.87 -5.96 13.68
CA VAL A 25 24.47 -5.50 14.93
C VAL A 25 24.96 -4.08 14.67
N ARG A 26 24.21 -3.07 15.12
CA ARG A 26 24.42 -1.66 14.74
C ARG A 26 24.91 -0.81 15.92
N ARG A 27 26.23 -0.64 16.09
CA ARG A 27 26.89 0.13 17.18
C ARG A 27 26.30 1.54 17.42
N MET A 28 26.36 1.99 18.66
CA MET A 28 25.96 3.31 19.13
C MET A 28 27.18 4.03 19.71
N ARG A 29 27.47 5.25 19.23
CA ARG A 29 28.20 6.21 20.08
C ARG A 29 27.26 6.71 21.18
N GLY A 30 27.79 6.86 22.39
CA GLY A 30 27.15 7.71 23.40
C GLY A 30 27.33 9.19 23.04
N PRO A 31 26.69 10.13 23.76
CA PRO A 31 27.08 11.53 23.69
C PRO A 31 28.54 11.65 24.16
N GLU A 32 29.42 12.15 23.28
CA GLU A 32 30.80 12.43 23.65
C GLU A 32 30.86 13.70 24.52
N GLY A 33 31.50 13.59 25.68
CA GLY A 33 31.61 14.68 26.65
C GLY A 33 32.62 15.73 26.22
N GLY A 34 32.28 16.54 25.20
CA GLY A 34 33.09 17.67 24.75
C GLY A 34 32.94 18.88 25.68
N SER A 35 33.93 19.12 26.54
CA SER A 35 34.01 20.32 27.37
C SER A 35 34.88 21.40 26.70
N ALA A 36 34.24 22.40 26.08
CA ALA A 36 34.82 23.71 25.76
C ALA A 36 33.74 24.70 25.28
N GLY A 37 33.97 26.01 25.49
CA GLY A 37 33.41 27.04 24.59
C GLY A 37 32.01 27.62 24.88
N GLY A 38 31.54 27.66 26.12
CA GLY A 38 30.33 28.43 26.47
C GLY A 38 30.61 29.94 26.54
N PRO A 39 29.97 30.82 25.72
CA PRO A 39 30.13 32.27 25.85
C PRO A 39 29.45 32.79 27.12
N ARG A 40 30.06 33.78 27.78
CA ARG A 40 29.54 34.40 29.02
C ARG A 40 28.24 35.16 28.72
N VAL A 41 27.14 34.78 29.36
CA VAL A 41 25.95 35.64 29.48
C VAL A 41 26.13 36.52 30.72
N VAL A 42 26.42 37.81 30.50
CA VAL A 42 26.49 38.82 31.56
C VAL A 42 25.08 39.41 31.77
N SER A 43 24.74 39.70 33.03
CA SER A 43 23.46 40.29 33.40
C SER A 43 23.35 41.76 32.95
N ALA A 44 22.18 42.15 32.44
CA ALA A 44 21.79 43.56 32.30
C ALA A 44 20.31 43.73 32.68
N ARG A 45 20.01 44.79 33.45
CA ARG A 45 18.65 45.18 33.84
C ARG A 45 18.04 46.12 32.79
N SER A 46 16.73 46.02 32.59
CA SER A 46 15.85 47.12 32.19
C SER A 46 14.43 46.72 32.65
N ALA A 47 13.73 47.41 33.55
CA ALA A 47 13.68 48.83 33.91
C ALA A 47 13.00 49.71 32.86
N LEU A 48 11.68 49.52 32.73
CA LEU A 48 10.75 50.53 32.22
C LEU A 48 9.61 50.65 33.23
N GLY A 49 9.34 51.88 33.68
CA GLY A 49 8.22 52.21 34.53
C GLY A 49 7.47 53.41 33.97
N LEU A 50 6.14 53.34 33.97
CA LEU A 50 5.26 54.49 33.83
C LEU A 50 4.25 54.49 35.00
N ARG A 51 3.72 55.67 35.31
CA ARG A 51 3.22 56.03 36.64
C ARG A 51 1.94 56.86 36.51
N GLY A 52 0.88 56.53 37.26
CA GLY A 52 -0.31 57.39 37.36
C GLY A 52 -1.48 56.75 38.11
N GLY A 53 -1.95 57.42 39.18
CA GLY A 53 -3.16 57.06 39.94
C GLY A 53 -3.05 55.80 40.82
N GLY A 54 -3.49 55.77 42.09
CA GLY A 54 -4.13 56.79 42.93
C GLY A 54 -5.59 56.46 43.24
N GLY A 55 -5.84 55.85 44.40
CA GLY A 55 -7.20 55.51 44.87
C GLY A 55 -7.18 54.54 46.05
N SER A 56 -7.93 54.87 47.11
CA SER A 56 -8.09 54.06 48.32
C SER A 56 -9.26 53.07 48.20
N GLY A 57 -9.15 51.88 48.82
CA GLY A 57 -10.26 50.93 48.93
C GLY A 57 -9.97 49.81 49.95
N THR A 58 -10.98 49.45 50.74
CA THR A 58 -10.85 48.57 51.92
C THR A 58 -11.51 47.21 51.78
N GLY A 59 -10.91 46.18 52.38
CA GLY A 59 -11.64 45.05 52.97
C GLY A 59 -11.66 43.73 52.18
N GLY A 60 -12.20 42.69 52.83
CA GLY A 60 -12.37 41.33 52.29
C GLY A 60 -11.35 40.32 52.84
N ALA A 61 -11.85 39.25 53.47
CA ALA A 61 -11.01 38.25 54.13
C ALA A 61 -11.46 36.80 53.79
N ARG A 62 -10.66 35.85 54.30
CA ARG A 62 -10.87 34.38 54.41
C ARG A 62 -10.42 33.50 53.23
N THR A 63 -9.46 32.63 53.58
CA THR A 63 -9.27 31.30 52.98
C THR A 63 -10.25 30.29 53.62
N PRO A 64 -10.25 29.01 53.20
CA PRO A 64 -9.50 28.04 54.00
C PRO A 64 -8.65 27.03 53.20
N ARG A 65 -7.82 26.25 53.91
CA ARG A 65 -6.94 25.18 53.40
C ARG A 65 -7.39 23.79 53.88
N ALA A 66 -7.21 22.77 53.04
CA ALA A 66 -6.73 21.41 53.39
C ALA A 66 -6.24 20.75 52.08
N ARG A 67 -5.06 20.14 51.90
CA ARG A 67 -3.90 19.74 52.73
C ARG A 67 -4.02 18.44 53.56
N GLN A 68 -3.80 17.29 52.88
CA GLN A 68 -3.11 16.06 53.34
C GLN A 68 -3.21 14.99 52.20
N SER A 69 -2.43 13.90 52.15
CA SER A 69 -0.98 13.68 52.39
C SER A 69 -0.58 12.31 51.81
N VAL A 70 0.72 12.08 51.56
CA VAL A 70 1.24 10.83 50.96
C VAL A 70 1.06 9.62 51.87
N GLY A 71 0.57 8.49 51.32
CA GLY A 71 0.56 7.17 51.96
C GLY A 71 1.05 6.08 51.01
N ARG A 72 2.23 5.50 51.28
CA ARG A 72 2.88 4.48 50.44
C ARG A 72 2.99 3.19 51.26
N ARG A 73 2.40 2.08 50.80
CA ARG A 73 2.62 0.74 51.40
C ARG A 73 2.95 -0.30 50.34
N VAL A 74 3.84 -1.21 50.72
CA VAL A 74 4.22 -2.43 50.03
C VAL A 74 3.45 -3.58 50.68
N LEU A 75 3.07 -4.60 49.90
CA LEU A 75 2.73 -5.92 50.44
C LEU A 75 3.42 -7.02 49.62
N THR A 76 3.77 -8.10 50.32
CA THR A 76 4.57 -9.23 49.86
C THR A 76 3.71 -10.44 49.52
N ALA A 77 4.30 -11.42 48.82
CA ALA A 77 3.65 -12.69 48.52
C ALA A 77 3.71 -13.68 49.70
N ALA A 78 2.70 -14.53 49.78
CA ALA A 78 2.67 -15.79 50.54
C ALA A 78 1.79 -16.79 49.78
N ALA A 79 1.94 -18.09 50.03
CA ALA A 79 1.18 -19.15 49.37
C ALA A 79 0.91 -20.30 50.34
N LEU A 80 -0.23 -20.98 50.17
CA LEU A 80 -0.48 -22.39 50.51
C LEU A 80 -1.86 -22.84 49.96
N GLU A 81 -2.03 -24.16 49.87
CA GLU A 81 -3.11 -24.94 49.21
C GLU A 81 -3.74 -25.90 50.26
N PRO A 82 -4.72 -26.80 49.97
CA PRO A 82 -5.73 -26.86 48.89
C PRO A 82 -7.18 -27.15 49.39
N GLY A 83 -8.18 -27.21 48.49
CA GLY A 83 -9.34 -28.11 48.68
C GLY A 83 -10.72 -27.71 48.09
N GLY A 84 -11.46 -28.68 47.55
CA GLY A 84 -12.92 -28.60 47.30
C GLY A 84 -13.37 -28.73 45.82
N ARG A 85 -14.08 -29.81 45.48
CA ARG A 85 -14.63 -30.06 44.11
C ARG A 85 -15.97 -29.36 43.85
N ARG A 86 -16.19 -28.92 42.60
CA ARG A 86 -17.18 -29.55 41.67
C ARG A 86 -16.99 -29.04 40.23
N GLU A 87 -17.43 -29.85 39.27
CA GLU A 87 -17.14 -29.69 37.83
C GLU A 87 -18.34 -29.18 37.03
N SER A 88 -18.07 -28.53 35.90
CA SER A 88 -18.98 -28.40 34.76
C SER A 88 -18.13 -28.17 33.50
N ALA A 89 -18.26 -29.02 32.49
CA ALA A 89 -17.22 -29.23 31.49
C ALA A 89 -17.52 -28.60 30.12
N LEU A 90 -16.49 -27.99 29.52
CA LEU A 90 -16.34 -27.86 28.06
C LEU A 90 -14.90 -28.19 27.67
N ARG A 91 -14.73 -28.96 26.59
CA ARG A 91 -13.45 -29.62 26.26
C ARG A 91 -12.51 -28.71 25.47
N VAL A 92 -11.24 -28.69 25.89
CA VAL A 92 -10.10 -28.32 25.03
C VAL A 92 -9.13 -29.52 25.04
N PRO A 93 -8.71 -30.08 23.89
CA PRO A 93 -7.79 -31.22 23.87
C PRO A 93 -6.38 -30.79 24.32
N ALA A 94 -5.90 -31.34 25.44
CA ALA A 94 -4.54 -31.10 25.92
C ALA A 94 -3.50 -31.92 25.11
N SER A 95 -2.38 -31.28 24.77
CA SER A 95 -1.22 -31.96 24.17
C SER A 95 -0.53 -32.89 25.17
N ARG A 96 -0.34 -34.17 24.81
CA ARG A 96 0.58 -35.08 25.54
C ARG A 96 2.01 -34.98 25.01
N PRO A 97 3.04 -35.22 25.86
CA PRO A 97 4.44 -35.02 25.50
C PRO A 97 5.03 -36.18 24.70
N TRP A 98 6.07 -35.89 23.91
CA TRP A 98 6.92 -36.91 23.27
C TRP A 98 8.02 -37.36 24.26
N ALA A 99 8.26 -38.66 24.33
CA ALA A 99 9.37 -39.25 25.09
C ALA A 99 10.63 -39.34 24.22
N ALA A 100 11.81 -39.33 24.84
CA ALA A 100 13.08 -39.39 24.12
C ALA A 100 13.40 -40.80 23.61
N ALA A 101 13.81 -40.89 22.34
CA ALA A 101 14.52 -42.04 21.78
C ALA A 101 15.74 -41.53 20.98
N ALA A 102 16.91 -42.13 21.18
CA ALA A 102 18.14 -41.76 20.49
C ALA A 102 18.41 -42.69 19.32
N GLY A 103 18.70 -42.14 18.14
CA GLY A 103 19.05 -42.91 16.95
C GLY A 103 19.37 -42.02 15.74
N ARG A 104 20.44 -42.35 15.02
CA ARG A 104 20.85 -41.78 13.73
C ARG A 104 21.46 -42.91 12.87
N PRO A 105 21.56 -42.79 11.53
CA PRO A 105 21.12 -41.69 10.67
C PRO A 105 20.23 -42.16 9.49
N GLY A 106 18.98 -41.66 9.41
CA GLY A 106 18.16 -41.79 8.20
C GLY A 106 18.16 -40.50 7.38
N MET A 107 18.39 -40.57 6.06
CA MET A 107 18.17 -39.42 5.15
C MET A 107 16.66 -39.24 4.87
N ALA A 108 15.93 -38.68 5.84
CA ALA A 108 14.59 -38.16 5.57
C ALA A 108 14.70 -36.92 4.68
N PHE A 109 14.32 -37.06 3.40
CA PHE A 109 14.00 -35.90 2.55
C PHE A 109 12.90 -35.11 3.25
N MET A 110 13.20 -33.90 3.72
CA MET A 110 12.15 -33.03 4.28
C MET A 110 11.13 -32.73 3.19
N GLU A 111 9.86 -33.02 3.49
CA GLU A 111 8.75 -32.53 2.69
C GLU A 111 8.87 -31.02 2.48
N LYS A 112 8.53 -30.57 1.27
CA LYS A 112 8.29 -29.13 1.04
C LYS A 112 7.22 -28.64 2.02
N PRO A 113 7.26 -27.37 2.46
CA PRO A 113 6.08 -26.78 3.08
C PRO A 113 4.85 -27.03 2.19
N PRO A 114 3.68 -27.39 2.77
CA PRO A 114 2.48 -27.62 1.97
C PRO A 114 2.20 -26.38 1.12
N ALA A 115 2.04 -26.60 -0.19
CA ALA A 115 1.92 -25.51 -1.15
C ALA A 115 0.71 -24.62 -0.82
N GLY A 116 0.87 -23.30 -1.00
CA GLY A 116 -0.25 -22.36 -0.91
C GLY A 116 -0.41 -21.59 0.40
N LYS A 117 0.30 -21.91 1.51
CA LYS A 117 0.34 -20.99 2.68
C LYS A 117 1.27 -19.80 2.42
N VAL A 118 0.76 -18.85 1.62
CA VAL A 118 1.33 -17.51 1.42
C VAL A 118 1.53 -16.85 2.77
N LEU A 119 2.73 -16.32 3.03
CA LEU A 119 3.01 -15.55 4.25
C LEU A 119 2.20 -14.25 4.22
N LEU A 120 1.60 -13.87 5.35
CA LEU A 120 0.68 -12.74 5.40
C LEU A 120 1.39 -11.44 5.01
N ASP A 121 0.92 -10.81 3.94
CA ASP A 121 1.39 -9.50 3.52
C ASP A 121 0.64 -8.41 4.31
N ASP A 122 1.33 -7.82 5.28
CA ASP A 122 0.77 -6.76 6.13
C ASP A 122 0.48 -5.47 5.35
N THR A 123 1.07 -5.26 4.16
CA THR A 123 0.86 -4.04 3.34
C THR A 123 -0.42 -4.09 2.51
N VAL A 124 -1.07 -5.25 2.41
CA VAL A 124 -2.38 -5.35 1.75
C VAL A 124 -3.38 -4.50 2.55
N PRO A 125 -4.09 -3.55 1.92
CA PRO A 125 -5.01 -2.66 2.61
C PRO A 125 -6.18 -3.44 3.21
N LEU A 126 -6.66 -2.98 4.36
CA LEU A 126 -7.92 -3.42 4.96
C LEU A 126 -8.96 -2.33 4.73
N THR A 127 -10.10 -2.67 4.13
CA THR A 127 -11.30 -1.81 4.15
C THR A 127 -12.27 -2.34 5.21
N ALA A 128 -13.09 -1.45 5.79
CA ALA A 128 -14.00 -1.78 6.87
C ALA A 128 -15.35 -1.06 6.69
N ALA A 129 -16.45 -1.81 6.75
CA ALA A 129 -17.81 -1.30 6.61
C ALA A 129 -18.69 -1.80 7.75
N ILE A 130 -19.40 -0.89 8.44
CA ILE A 130 -20.40 -1.25 9.46
C ILE A 130 -21.70 -1.63 8.77
N GLU A 131 -22.02 -2.93 8.77
CA GLU A 131 -23.16 -3.49 8.05
C GLU A 131 -24.44 -3.43 8.88
N ALA A 132 -24.32 -3.58 10.21
CA ALA A 132 -25.43 -3.53 11.16
C ALA A 132 -24.97 -3.05 12.54
N SER A 133 -25.93 -2.70 13.38
CA SER A 133 -25.75 -2.51 14.83
C SER A 133 -26.79 -3.34 15.59
N GLN A 134 -26.41 -3.85 16.75
CA GLN A 134 -27.27 -4.62 17.65
C GLN A 134 -27.23 -4.02 19.06
N SER A 135 -28.41 -3.83 19.66
CA SER A 135 -28.55 -3.33 21.03
C SER A 135 -28.68 -4.50 22.00
N LEU A 136 -27.62 -4.77 22.76
CA LEU A 136 -27.67 -5.66 23.92
C LEU A 136 -28.14 -4.86 25.14
N GLN A 137 -28.63 -5.55 26.18
CA GLN A 137 -29.21 -4.91 27.38
C GLN A 137 -28.32 -3.84 28.05
N SER A 138 -26.99 -3.95 27.92
CA SER A 138 -26.02 -3.02 28.54
C SER A 138 -25.25 -2.14 27.56
N HIS A 139 -25.23 -2.45 26.26
CA HIS A 139 -24.48 -1.67 25.26
C HIS A 139 -24.88 -1.98 23.81
N THR A 140 -24.63 -1.02 22.91
CA THR A 140 -24.70 -1.24 21.46
C THR A 140 -23.39 -1.82 20.93
N GLU A 141 -23.49 -2.85 20.10
CA GLU A 141 -22.40 -3.39 19.29
C GLU A 141 -22.62 -3.09 17.80
N TYR A 142 -21.52 -3.02 17.05
CA TYR A 142 -21.47 -2.76 15.62
C TYR A 142 -20.84 -3.97 14.92
N ILE A 143 -21.54 -4.51 13.93
CA ILE A 143 -21.07 -5.61 13.08
C ILE A 143 -20.33 -4.98 11.89
N ILE A 144 -19.03 -5.20 11.83
CA ILE A 144 -18.13 -4.60 10.84
C ILE A 144 -17.60 -5.71 9.93
N ARG A 145 -17.92 -5.67 8.64
CA ARG A 145 -17.19 -6.49 7.65
C ARG A 145 -15.87 -5.80 7.33
N VAL A 146 -14.80 -6.56 7.48
CA VAL A 146 -13.44 -6.18 7.11
C VAL A 146 -13.02 -7.01 5.91
N GLN A 147 -12.41 -6.38 4.91
CA GLN A 147 -11.96 -7.03 3.68
C GLN A 147 -10.48 -6.71 3.43
N ARG A 148 -9.68 -7.73 3.10
CA ARG A 148 -8.24 -7.62 2.84
C ARG A 148 -7.96 -7.61 1.33
N GLY A 149 -7.68 -6.41 0.82
CA GLY A 149 -7.46 -6.17 -0.60
C GLY A 149 -8.75 -6.31 -1.42
N ILE A 150 -8.60 -6.70 -2.69
CA ILE A 150 -9.68 -6.65 -3.68
C ILE A 150 -10.66 -7.83 -3.65
N SER A 151 -10.29 -8.98 -3.07
CA SER A 151 -11.19 -10.14 -3.07
C SER A 151 -12.22 -10.01 -1.96
N VAL A 152 -13.50 -10.06 -2.33
CA VAL A 152 -14.63 -10.13 -1.39
C VAL A 152 -14.66 -11.44 -0.61
N GLU A 153 -14.09 -12.52 -1.15
CA GLU A 153 -13.91 -13.79 -0.44
C GLU A 153 -12.87 -13.67 0.69
N ASN A 154 -11.94 -12.73 0.58
CA ASN A 154 -10.96 -12.39 1.61
C ASN A 154 -11.53 -11.36 2.60
N SER A 155 -12.73 -11.64 3.11
CA SER A 155 -13.41 -10.81 4.11
C SER A 155 -13.98 -11.63 5.26
N TRP A 156 -14.16 -10.97 6.40
CA TRP A 156 -14.70 -11.53 7.64
C TRP A 156 -15.47 -10.45 8.40
N GLN A 157 -16.35 -10.84 9.31
CA GLN A 157 -16.98 -9.91 10.23
C GLN A 157 -16.24 -9.86 11.57
N ILE A 158 -16.22 -8.68 12.19
CA ILE A 158 -15.85 -8.48 13.59
C ILE A 158 -16.98 -7.73 14.30
N VAL A 159 -17.12 -7.95 15.60
CA VAL A 159 -18.04 -7.21 16.46
C VAL A 159 -17.24 -6.24 17.33
N ARG A 160 -17.66 -4.98 17.39
CA ARG A 160 -17.03 -3.91 18.19
C ARG A 160 -18.08 -3.01 18.80
N ARG A 161 -17.92 -2.63 20.05
CA ARG A 161 -18.75 -1.62 20.73
C ARG A 161 -18.02 -0.27 20.82
N TYR A 162 -18.75 0.80 21.11
CA TYR A 162 -18.19 2.16 21.11
C TYR A 162 -16.92 2.32 21.96
N SER A 163 -16.83 1.67 23.12
CA SER A 163 -15.63 1.71 23.98
C SER A 163 -14.36 1.19 23.30
N ASP A 164 -14.50 0.30 22.32
CA ASP A 164 -13.35 -0.34 21.68
C ASP A 164 -12.75 0.63 20.64
N PHE A 165 -13.60 1.43 20.00
CA PHE A 165 -13.19 2.57 19.18
C PHE A 165 -12.56 3.68 20.02
N ASP A 166 -13.10 3.96 21.21
CA ASP A 166 -12.52 4.92 22.17
C ASP A 166 -11.12 4.47 22.64
N LEU A 167 -10.95 3.20 23.01
CA LEU A 167 -9.65 2.61 23.36
C LEU A 167 -8.65 2.66 22.20
N LEU A 168 -9.08 2.40 20.97
CA LEU A 168 -8.25 2.57 19.77
C LEU A 168 -7.85 4.04 19.57
N ASN A 169 -8.81 4.96 19.64
CA ASN A 169 -8.58 6.40 19.46
C ASN A 169 -7.60 6.96 20.51
N ASN A 170 -7.75 6.54 21.76
CA ASN A 170 -6.85 6.89 22.86
C ASN A 170 -5.43 6.32 22.62
N SER A 171 -5.34 5.09 22.09
CA SER A 171 -4.05 4.47 21.71
C SER A 171 -3.38 5.16 20.51
N LEU A 172 -4.17 5.74 19.60
CA LEU A 172 -3.68 6.45 18.41
C LEU A 172 -3.26 7.90 18.68
N GLN A 173 -3.47 8.45 19.89
CA GLN A 173 -3.06 9.83 20.23
C GLN A 173 -1.55 10.09 20.06
N ILE A 174 -0.71 9.05 20.11
CA ILE A 174 0.73 9.14 19.79
C ILE A 174 1.02 9.62 18.35
N ALA A 175 0.07 9.46 17.43
CA ALA A 175 0.15 9.99 16.07
C ALA A 175 -0.08 11.52 16.01
N GLY A 176 -0.60 12.14 17.08
CA GLY A 176 -0.92 13.57 17.13
C GLY A 176 -2.06 14.01 16.20
N LEU A 177 -2.86 13.08 15.68
CA LEU A 177 -3.94 13.36 14.73
C LEU A 177 -5.28 13.55 15.43
N SER A 178 -6.04 14.58 15.05
CA SER A 178 -7.42 14.79 15.46
C SER A 178 -8.35 13.87 14.68
N LEU A 179 -8.51 12.63 15.12
CA LEU A 179 -9.38 11.63 14.48
C LEU A 179 -10.87 11.92 14.80
N PRO A 180 -11.80 11.75 13.84
CA PRO A 180 -13.20 12.13 14.01
C PRO A 180 -14.01 11.04 14.74
N LEU A 181 -13.65 10.73 15.98
CA LEU A 181 -14.45 9.84 16.83
C LEU A 181 -15.74 10.56 17.27
N PRO A 182 -16.95 9.99 17.03
CA PRO A 182 -18.20 10.60 17.49
C PRO A 182 -18.27 10.62 19.04
N PRO A 183 -18.99 11.58 19.65
CA PRO A 183 -18.92 11.81 21.09
C PRO A 183 -19.53 10.70 21.97
N LYS A 184 -19.11 10.70 23.23
CA LYS A 184 -19.78 9.98 24.32
C LYS A 184 -21.10 10.67 24.64
N LYS A 185 -22.14 9.87 24.86
CA LYS A 185 -23.49 10.29 25.32
C LYS A 185 -23.84 9.37 26.48
N LEU A 186 -24.23 9.94 27.62
CA LEU A 186 -24.41 9.21 28.88
C LEU A 186 -25.87 8.87 29.19
N ILE A 187 -26.81 9.64 28.63
CA ILE A 187 -28.27 9.46 28.75
C ILE A 187 -28.81 9.29 27.32
N GLY A 188 -29.76 8.38 27.09
CA GLY A 188 -30.24 8.10 25.73
C GLY A 188 -29.16 7.54 24.80
N ASN A 189 -28.23 6.74 25.34
CA ASN A 189 -27.18 6.10 24.55
C ASN A 189 -27.70 4.93 23.69
N MET A 190 -28.94 4.48 23.93
CA MET A 190 -29.64 3.42 23.20
C MET A 190 -30.68 3.95 22.19
N ASP A 191 -30.91 5.26 22.11
CA ASP A 191 -31.91 5.84 21.21
C ASP A 191 -31.58 5.46 19.76
N ARG A 192 -32.56 5.00 18.99
CA ARG A 192 -32.36 4.42 17.65
C ARG A 192 -31.71 5.41 16.69
N GLU A 193 -32.15 6.66 16.76
CA GLU A 193 -31.70 7.79 15.95
C GLU A 193 -30.24 8.11 16.27
N PHE A 194 -29.89 8.08 17.57
CA PHE A 194 -28.52 8.30 18.04
C PHE A 194 -27.59 7.13 17.70
N ILE A 195 -28.07 5.87 17.75
CA ILE A 195 -27.31 4.71 17.29
C ILE A 195 -26.99 4.86 15.79
N ALA A 196 -27.95 5.29 14.97
CA ALA A 196 -27.76 5.52 13.54
C ALA A 196 -26.78 6.68 13.24
N GLU A 197 -26.90 7.81 13.95
CA GLU A 197 -25.95 8.92 13.86
C GLU A 197 -24.53 8.46 14.25
N ARG A 198 -24.40 7.78 15.39
CA ARG A 198 -23.12 7.23 15.86
C ARG A 198 -22.56 6.20 14.89
N GLN A 199 -23.38 5.35 14.26
CA GLN A 199 -22.93 4.41 13.22
C GLN A 199 -22.31 5.15 12.03
N LYS A 200 -22.95 6.24 11.57
CA LYS A 200 -22.38 7.11 10.51
C LYS A 200 -21.05 7.75 10.93
N GLY A 201 -20.96 8.23 12.18
CA GLY A 201 -19.73 8.79 12.74
C GLY A 201 -18.60 7.76 12.85
N LEU A 202 -18.89 6.55 13.33
CA LEU A 202 -17.93 5.45 13.45
C LEU A 202 -17.49 4.94 12.06
N GLN A 203 -18.36 4.93 11.06
CA GLN A 203 -17.96 4.64 9.68
C GLN A 203 -17.00 5.70 9.13
N ASN A 204 -17.22 6.99 9.42
CA ASN A 204 -16.29 8.04 9.03
C ASN A 204 -14.92 7.89 9.72
N TYR A 205 -14.91 7.54 11.01
CA TYR A 205 -13.69 7.20 11.74
C TYR A 205 -12.94 6.01 11.11
N LEU A 206 -13.64 4.93 10.76
CA LEU A 206 -13.08 3.77 10.04
C LEU A 206 -12.46 4.18 8.70
N ASN A 207 -13.15 5.02 7.91
CA ASN A 207 -12.65 5.52 6.63
C ASN A 207 -11.32 6.27 6.84
N VAL A 208 -11.27 7.23 7.77
CA VAL A 208 -10.05 8.03 8.02
C VAL A 208 -8.85 7.15 8.42
N ILE A 209 -9.02 6.17 9.32
CA ILE A 209 -7.90 5.31 9.76
C ILE A 209 -7.49 4.26 8.72
N THR A 210 -8.38 3.88 7.80
CA THR A 210 -8.07 2.90 6.72
C THR A 210 -7.54 3.57 5.44
N THR A 211 -7.93 4.81 5.15
CA THR A 211 -7.36 5.60 4.04
C THR A 211 -5.99 6.18 4.38
N ASN A 212 -5.72 6.59 5.63
CA ASN A 212 -4.39 7.06 6.00
C ASN A 212 -3.36 5.91 5.93
N HIS A 213 -2.34 6.06 5.08
CA HIS A 213 -1.36 5.00 4.80
C HIS A 213 -0.54 4.55 6.03
N ILE A 214 -0.25 5.46 6.96
CA ILE A 214 0.52 5.12 8.17
C ILE A 214 -0.37 4.42 9.20
N LEU A 215 -1.58 4.95 9.45
CA LEU A 215 -2.52 4.36 10.40
C LEU A 215 -2.99 2.98 9.93
N SER A 216 -3.36 2.82 8.66
CA SER A 216 -3.81 1.55 8.07
C SER A 216 -2.76 0.44 8.05
N ASN A 217 -1.49 0.77 8.27
CA ASN A 217 -0.38 -0.18 8.42
C ASN A 217 0.16 -0.30 9.86
N CYS A 218 -0.36 0.47 10.82
CA CYS A 218 0.08 0.36 12.22
C CYS A 218 -0.55 -0.85 12.93
N GLU A 219 0.18 -1.39 13.92
CA GLU A 219 -0.22 -2.61 14.65
C GLU A 219 -1.59 -2.45 15.35
N LEU A 220 -1.90 -1.25 15.85
CA LEU A 220 -3.15 -0.95 16.56
C LEU A 220 -4.39 -1.09 15.65
N VAL A 221 -4.36 -0.49 14.45
CA VAL A 221 -5.48 -0.55 13.50
C VAL A 221 -5.60 -1.94 12.89
N LYS A 222 -4.48 -2.58 12.51
CA LYS A 222 -4.51 -3.97 12.03
C LYS A 222 -5.07 -4.93 13.10
N LYS A 223 -4.71 -4.77 14.38
CA LYS A 223 -5.24 -5.59 15.49
C LYS A 223 -6.71 -5.31 15.81
N PHE A 224 -7.17 -4.07 15.65
CA PHE A 224 -8.59 -3.74 15.79
C PHE A 224 -9.44 -4.42 14.71
N LEU A 225 -8.96 -4.43 13.46
CA LEU A 225 -9.69 -4.96 12.28
C LEU A 225 -9.52 -6.48 12.06
N ASP A 226 -8.37 -7.03 12.44
CA ASP A 226 -7.96 -8.43 12.21
C ASP A 226 -7.33 -9.01 13.50
N PRO A 227 -8.12 -9.23 14.56
CA PRO A 227 -7.59 -9.71 15.84
C PRO A 227 -6.94 -11.11 15.70
N ASN A 228 -7.35 -11.91 14.72
CA ASN A 228 -6.85 -13.26 14.51
C ASN A 228 -5.39 -13.25 14.03
N ASN A 229 -5.05 -12.39 13.05
CA ASN A 229 -3.67 -12.32 12.54
C ASN A 229 -2.73 -11.42 13.36
N TYR A 230 -3.26 -10.53 14.22
CA TYR A 230 -2.49 -9.53 14.99
C TYR A 230 -2.72 -9.55 16.52
N SER A 231 -3.27 -10.63 17.07
CA SER A 231 -3.39 -10.82 18.53
C SER A 231 -2.04 -10.93 19.25
N ALA A 232 -1.08 -11.63 18.64
CA ALA A 232 0.18 -12.05 19.27
C ALA A 232 1.11 -10.92 19.71
N ASN A 233 1.80 -11.10 20.85
CA ASN A 233 2.83 -10.18 21.33
C ASN A 233 4.16 -10.38 20.58
N TYR A 234 4.28 -9.77 19.40
CA TYR A 234 5.49 -9.89 18.56
C TYR A 234 6.78 -9.45 19.25
N THR A 235 6.71 -8.47 20.16
CA THR A 235 7.88 -7.98 20.90
C THR A 235 8.41 -9.02 21.86
N GLU A 236 7.53 -9.74 22.57
CA GLU A 236 7.87 -10.83 23.47
C GLU A 236 8.35 -12.08 22.72
N ILE A 237 7.69 -12.45 21.61
CA ILE A 237 8.12 -13.55 20.73
C ILE A 237 9.54 -13.29 20.19
N ALA A 238 9.82 -12.07 19.73
CA ALA A 238 11.14 -11.68 19.27
C ALA A 238 12.17 -11.64 20.41
N LEU A 239 11.81 -11.10 21.59
CA LEU A 239 12.68 -11.08 22.77
C LEU A 239 13.07 -12.49 23.21
N GLN A 240 12.09 -13.40 23.32
CA GLN A 240 12.32 -14.80 23.69
C GLN A 240 13.31 -15.47 22.72
N GLN A 241 13.16 -15.27 21.41
CA GLN A 241 14.07 -15.82 20.40
C GLN A 241 15.49 -15.22 20.48
N VAL A 242 15.61 -13.90 20.67
CA VAL A 242 16.90 -13.22 20.84
C VAL A 242 17.60 -13.71 22.11
N SER A 243 16.87 -13.79 23.22
CA SER A 243 17.39 -14.28 24.51
C SER A 243 17.80 -15.75 24.44
N MET A 244 17.03 -16.61 23.77
CA MET A 244 17.42 -18.01 23.53
C MET A 244 18.73 -18.10 22.74
N PHE A 245 18.94 -17.24 21.73
CA PHE A 245 20.18 -17.26 20.98
C PHE A 245 21.38 -16.67 21.75
N PHE A 246 21.22 -15.58 22.51
CA PHE A 246 22.32 -15.01 23.31
C PHE A 246 22.80 -15.93 24.45
N ARG A 247 22.03 -16.96 24.83
CA ARG A 247 22.53 -18.07 25.66
C ARG A 247 23.59 -18.93 24.94
N SER A 248 23.49 -19.06 23.61
CA SER A 248 24.45 -19.81 22.77
C SER A 248 25.62 -18.95 22.26
N GLU A 249 25.50 -17.63 22.25
CA GLU A 249 26.55 -16.66 21.90
C GLU A 249 26.79 -15.69 23.08
N PRO A 250 27.47 -16.14 24.16
CA PRO A 250 27.44 -15.47 25.47
C PRO A 250 28.10 -14.08 25.51
N LYS A 251 28.75 -13.63 24.43
CA LYS A 251 29.34 -12.29 24.27
C LYS A 251 28.30 -11.16 24.18
N TRP A 252 27.06 -11.46 23.79
CA TRP A 252 25.99 -10.47 23.65
C TRP A 252 25.02 -10.49 24.83
N GLU A 253 24.35 -9.37 25.06
CA GLU A 253 23.27 -9.23 26.05
C GLU A 253 22.23 -8.23 25.55
N VAL A 254 20.93 -8.53 25.71
CA VAL A 254 19.84 -7.57 25.45
C VAL A 254 19.78 -6.61 26.63
N VAL A 255 19.70 -5.31 26.34
CA VAL A 255 19.51 -4.23 27.33
C VAL A 255 18.04 -3.86 27.43
N GLU A 256 17.38 -3.56 26.31
CA GLU A 256 15.95 -3.20 26.28
C GLU A 256 15.30 -3.47 24.90
N PRO A 257 14.01 -3.82 24.81
CA PRO A 257 13.24 -3.73 23.57
C PRO A 257 13.00 -2.26 23.19
N LEU A 258 13.36 -1.88 21.96
CA LEU A 258 13.14 -0.54 21.44
C LEU A 258 11.75 -0.47 20.78
N LYS A 259 10.82 0.16 21.50
CA LYS A 259 9.44 0.37 21.06
C LYS A 259 9.35 1.47 19.99
N ASP A 260 8.25 1.45 19.24
CA ASP A 260 7.81 2.51 18.33
C ASP A 260 8.79 2.91 17.21
N ILE A 261 9.75 2.03 16.88
CA ILE A 261 10.68 2.17 15.75
C ILE A 261 10.07 1.55 14.49
N GLY A 262 9.96 2.37 13.43
CA GLY A 262 9.50 1.95 12.11
C GLY A 262 7.99 1.69 12.01
N TRP A 263 7.55 1.36 10.80
CA TRP A 263 6.14 1.06 10.49
C TRP A 263 5.83 -0.45 10.45
N ARG A 264 6.86 -1.30 10.43
CA ARG A 264 6.74 -2.73 10.13
C ARG A 264 6.35 -3.53 11.38
N ILE A 265 5.09 -3.93 11.48
CA ILE A 265 4.52 -4.70 12.61
C ILE A 265 5.43 -5.87 13.04
N ARG A 266 5.90 -6.69 12.09
CA ARG A 266 6.71 -7.90 12.34
C ARG A 266 8.23 -7.67 12.31
N LYS A 267 8.72 -6.42 12.31
CA LYS A 267 10.15 -6.07 12.47
C LYS A 267 10.31 -5.39 13.83
N LYS A 268 11.02 -6.02 14.77
CA LYS A 268 11.18 -5.55 16.15
C LYS A 268 12.65 -5.27 16.47
N TYR A 269 12.89 -4.19 17.21
CA TYR A 269 14.23 -3.66 17.47
C TYR A 269 14.59 -3.81 18.94
N PHE A 270 15.86 -4.04 19.23
CA PHE A 270 16.36 -4.20 20.60
C PHE A 270 17.69 -3.46 20.77
N LEU A 271 17.86 -2.78 21.89
CA LEU A 271 19.18 -2.34 22.32
C LEU A 271 19.90 -3.53 22.94
N MET A 272 21.14 -3.78 22.51
CA MET A 272 22.04 -4.78 23.06
C MET A 272 23.34 -4.13 23.55
N LYS A 273 24.22 -4.92 24.16
CA LYS A 273 25.62 -4.57 24.45
C LYS A 273 26.53 -5.79 24.21
N ILE A 274 27.82 -5.53 24.03
CA ILE A 274 28.87 -6.55 24.19
C ILE A 274 29.19 -6.62 25.69
N LYS A 275 29.19 -7.80 26.30
CA LYS A 275 29.47 -7.94 27.74
C LYS A 275 30.87 -7.41 28.12
N ASN A 276 31.86 -7.70 27.28
CA ASN A 276 33.25 -7.26 27.47
C ASN A 276 33.49 -5.79 27.07
N GLN A 277 32.52 -5.10 26.47
CA GLN A 277 32.59 -3.69 26.11
C GLN A 277 31.28 -2.98 26.52
N PRO A 278 30.95 -2.94 27.83
CA PRO A 278 29.62 -2.56 28.32
C PRO A 278 29.29 -1.06 28.21
N LYS A 279 30.21 -0.23 27.68
CA LYS A 279 29.93 1.15 27.25
C LYS A 279 29.30 1.19 25.85
N GLU A 280 29.53 0.18 25.02
CA GLU A 280 28.95 0.10 23.69
C GLU A 280 27.53 -0.45 23.75
N ARG A 281 26.58 0.29 23.18
CA ARG A 281 25.24 -0.21 22.87
C ARG A 281 25.18 -0.50 21.39
N LEU A 282 24.36 -1.45 20.95
CA LEU A 282 24.12 -1.71 19.54
C LEU A 282 22.62 -1.95 19.32
N VAL A 283 22.07 -1.60 18.17
CA VAL A 283 20.68 -1.90 17.79
C VAL A 283 20.63 -3.21 17.02
N LEU A 284 19.86 -4.18 17.53
CA LEU A 284 19.43 -5.38 16.83
C LEU A 284 18.13 -5.12 16.07
N SER A 285 17.93 -5.85 14.97
CA SER A 285 16.72 -5.79 14.15
C SER A 285 16.22 -7.21 13.83
N TRP A 286 15.30 -7.75 14.64
CA TRP A 286 14.63 -9.03 14.41
C TRP A 286 13.49 -8.86 13.40
N ALA A 287 13.29 -9.83 12.51
CA ALA A 287 12.15 -9.88 11.61
C ALA A 287 11.72 -11.33 11.33
N ASP A 288 10.43 -11.52 11.10
CA ASP A 288 9.94 -12.70 10.37
C ASP A 288 10.34 -12.63 8.89
N LEU A 289 10.29 -13.79 8.19
CA LEU A 289 10.39 -13.84 6.74
C LEU A 289 9.08 -13.36 6.10
N GLY A 290 9.17 -12.59 5.01
CA GLY A 290 8.01 -12.05 4.31
C GLY A 290 7.58 -12.85 3.07
N PRO A 291 6.47 -12.46 2.40
CA PRO A 291 5.90 -13.15 1.25
C PRO A 291 6.83 -13.23 0.03
N ASP A 292 7.75 -12.28 -0.12
CA ASP A 292 8.67 -12.17 -1.26
C ASP A 292 10.00 -12.95 -1.03
N LYS A 293 10.02 -13.90 -0.09
CA LYS A 293 11.23 -14.62 0.35
C LYS A 293 11.63 -15.79 -0.57
N TYR A 294 11.98 -15.46 -1.81
CA TYR A 294 12.36 -16.46 -2.83
C TYR A 294 13.79 -16.99 -2.71
N LEU A 295 14.71 -16.25 -2.08
CA LEU A 295 16.11 -16.68 -1.91
C LEU A 295 16.21 -18.00 -1.13
N SER A 296 17.08 -18.90 -1.59
CA SER A 296 17.33 -20.17 -0.90
C SER A 296 17.84 -19.92 0.52
N ASP A 297 17.55 -20.88 1.39
CA ASP A 297 17.93 -20.81 2.80
C ASP A 297 19.44 -21.03 3.03
N LYS A 298 20.24 -21.20 1.96
CA LYS A 298 21.71 -21.15 1.93
C LYS A 298 22.20 -19.79 1.40
N ASP A 299 21.70 -19.35 0.25
CA ASP A 299 22.21 -18.16 -0.44
C ASP A 299 21.90 -16.87 0.31
N PHE A 300 20.73 -16.79 0.97
CA PHE A 300 20.41 -15.74 1.96
C PHE A 300 21.49 -15.61 3.05
N GLN A 301 22.04 -16.73 3.53
CA GLN A 301 23.08 -16.73 4.60
C GLN A 301 24.41 -16.14 4.13
N CYS A 302 24.67 -16.20 2.83
CA CYS A 302 25.90 -15.68 2.23
C CYS A 302 25.72 -14.21 1.84
N LEU A 303 24.59 -13.87 1.20
CA LEU A 303 24.24 -12.51 0.82
C LEU A 303 24.17 -11.56 2.02
N ILE A 304 23.56 -11.97 3.13
CA ILE A 304 23.43 -11.11 4.32
C ILE A 304 24.77 -10.74 4.95
N LYS A 305 25.82 -11.57 4.77
CA LYS A 305 27.18 -11.27 5.25
C LYS A 305 27.91 -10.22 4.42
N LEU A 306 27.39 -9.89 3.24
CA LEU A 306 27.96 -8.85 2.36
C LEU A 306 27.40 -7.46 2.68
N LEU A 307 26.33 -7.36 3.47
CA LEU A 307 25.73 -6.07 3.84
C LEU A 307 26.46 -5.46 5.05
N PRO A 308 26.78 -4.15 5.03
CA PRO A 308 27.41 -3.46 6.14
C PRO A 308 26.44 -3.23 7.31
N SER A 309 26.97 -3.13 8.53
CA SER A 309 26.25 -2.47 9.63
C SER A 309 26.15 -0.97 9.36
N CYS A 310 25.06 -0.33 9.81
CA CYS A 310 24.89 1.12 9.72
C CYS A 310 24.21 1.65 10.98
N LEU A 311 24.62 2.83 11.45
CA LEU A 311 24.53 3.22 12.85
C LEU A 311 23.57 4.42 13.07
N ALA A 312 22.36 4.16 13.59
CA ALA A 312 21.52 5.21 14.17
C ALA A 312 20.47 4.67 15.15
N LYS A 313 20.17 5.47 16.18
CA LYS A 313 18.93 5.39 16.96
C LYS A 313 17.97 6.49 16.46
N PRO A 314 16.71 6.15 16.14
CA PRO A 314 15.69 7.17 15.83
C PRO A 314 15.52 8.17 16.97
N LYS A 315 15.36 9.45 16.62
CA LYS A 315 15.18 10.55 17.59
C LYS A 315 13.76 10.60 18.19
N ASP A 316 12.75 10.21 17.41
CA ASP A 316 11.34 10.23 17.79
C ASP A 316 10.63 8.90 17.40
N PRO A 317 9.55 8.52 18.11
CA PRO A 317 8.63 7.44 17.72
C PRO A 317 8.07 7.62 16.30
N PHE A 318 7.90 6.52 15.55
CA PHE A 318 7.54 6.56 14.14
C PHE A 318 6.21 7.28 13.87
N LEU A 319 5.13 6.90 14.58
CA LEU A 319 3.81 7.52 14.40
C LEU A 319 3.86 9.03 14.69
N LYS A 320 4.51 9.43 15.79
CA LYS A 320 4.68 10.83 16.18
C LYS A 320 5.48 11.63 15.14
N LYS A 321 6.51 11.03 14.53
CA LYS A 321 7.33 11.70 13.50
C LYS A 321 6.57 11.91 12.19
N TYR A 322 5.85 10.88 11.72
CA TYR A 322 5.32 10.86 10.35
C TYR A 322 3.81 11.12 10.22
N CYS A 323 3.02 11.06 11.30
CA CYS A 323 1.59 11.39 11.25
C CYS A 323 1.30 12.89 11.50
N ASN A 324 2.01 13.53 12.43
CA ASN A 324 1.89 14.97 12.69
C ASN A 324 3.28 15.59 12.97
N PRO A 325 4.07 15.88 11.93
CA PRO A 325 5.38 16.51 12.08
C PRO A 325 5.26 17.96 12.55
N LYS A 326 6.01 18.33 13.60
CA LYS A 326 6.02 19.68 14.21
C LYS A 326 6.33 20.84 13.24
N LYS A 327 6.94 20.54 12.09
CA LYS A 327 7.21 21.48 10.99
C LYS A 327 6.94 20.73 9.69
N ILE A 328 6.05 21.25 8.87
CA ILE A 328 5.88 20.84 7.47
C ILE A 328 6.65 21.87 6.64
N GLN A 329 7.88 21.53 6.29
CA GLN A 329 8.81 22.42 5.58
C GLN A 329 9.68 21.57 4.66
N GLY A 330 9.74 21.94 3.38
CA GLY A 330 10.66 21.35 2.41
C GLY A 330 12.12 21.71 2.70
N LEU A 331 13.03 20.87 2.23
CA LEU A 331 14.46 21.12 2.24
C LEU A 331 14.84 22.23 1.26
N GLU A 332 16.03 22.81 1.45
CA GLU A 332 16.56 23.81 0.52
C GLU A 332 16.92 23.18 -0.83
N LEU A 333 16.88 23.96 -1.92
CA LEU A 333 17.13 23.44 -3.28
C LEU A 333 18.47 22.69 -3.39
N GLN A 334 19.53 23.20 -2.75
CA GLN A 334 20.84 22.56 -2.76
C GLN A 334 20.87 21.23 -1.99
N GLN A 335 20.08 21.10 -0.93
CA GLN A 335 19.89 19.84 -0.20
C GLN A 335 19.09 18.85 -1.05
N ILE A 336 18.01 19.29 -1.71
CA ILE A 336 17.22 18.47 -2.64
C ILE A 336 18.11 17.92 -3.77
N LYS A 337 18.92 18.79 -4.39
CA LYS A 337 19.93 18.41 -5.40
C LYS A 337 20.91 17.37 -4.88
N THR A 338 21.58 17.68 -3.76
CA THR A 338 22.67 16.87 -3.19
C THR A 338 22.19 15.51 -2.71
N TYR A 339 21.10 15.47 -1.94
CA TYR A 339 20.54 14.25 -1.38
C TYR A 339 19.89 13.39 -2.48
N GLY A 340 19.15 14.01 -3.41
CA GLY A 340 18.58 13.31 -4.56
C GLY A 340 19.65 12.65 -5.44
N ARG A 341 20.75 13.35 -5.76
CA ARG A 341 21.89 12.76 -6.49
C ARG A 341 22.48 11.58 -5.74
N GLN A 342 22.80 11.72 -4.44
CA GLN A 342 23.39 10.62 -3.65
C GLN A 342 22.49 9.39 -3.59
N ILE A 343 21.18 9.56 -3.41
CA ILE A 343 20.21 8.46 -3.39
C ILE A 343 20.18 7.74 -4.75
N LEU A 344 20.14 8.49 -5.86
CA LEU A 344 20.13 7.92 -7.22
C LEU A 344 21.43 7.18 -7.56
N GLU A 345 22.60 7.67 -7.12
CA GLU A 345 23.87 6.97 -7.32
C GLU A 345 23.91 5.64 -6.55
N VAL A 346 23.37 5.58 -5.32
CA VAL A 346 23.27 4.31 -4.57
C VAL A 346 22.26 3.36 -5.22
N LEU A 347 21.10 3.84 -5.69
CA LEU A 347 20.15 3.01 -6.45
C LEU A 347 20.80 2.45 -7.72
N LYS A 348 21.46 3.31 -8.51
CA LYS A 348 22.19 2.89 -9.72
C LYS A 348 23.24 1.84 -9.39
N PHE A 349 24.04 2.06 -8.35
CA PHE A 349 25.04 1.09 -7.92
C PHE A 349 24.42 -0.27 -7.57
N LEU A 350 23.29 -0.30 -6.85
CA LEU A 350 22.61 -1.56 -6.51
C LEU A 350 22.06 -2.27 -7.77
N HIS A 351 21.43 -1.53 -8.68
CA HIS A 351 20.94 -2.10 -9.95
C HIS A 351 22.09 -2.60 -10.86
N ASP A 352 23.18 -1.85 -10.99
CA ASP A 352 24.40 -2.24 -11.74
C ASP A 352 25.11 -3.47 -11.11
N LYS A 353 24.84 -3.81 -9.84
CA LYS A 353 25.27 -5.07 -9.20
C LYS A 353 24.24 -6.20 -9.26
N GLY A 354 23.03 -5.94 -9.74
CA GLY A 354 21.91 -6.88 -9.73
C GLY A 354 21.29 -7.09 -8.33
N PHE A 355 21.48 -6.15 -7.40
CA PHE A 355 20.94 -6.24 -6.05
C PHE A 355 19.53 -5.61 -5.98
N PRO A 356 18.51 -6.32 -5.48
CA PRO A 356 17.16 -5.80 -5.33
C PRO A 356 17.06 -4.89 -4.10
N TYR A 357 16.60 -3.64 -4.25
CA TYR A 357 16.26 -2.77 -3.12
C TYR A 357 14.76 -2.72 -2.89
N GLY A 358 13.98 -2.04 -3.74
CA GLY A 358 12.52 -1.96 -3.68
C GLY A 358 11.97 -1.32 -2.40
N HIS A 359 12.79 -0.59 -1.65
CA HIS A 359 12.53 -0.22 -0.24
C HIS A 359 12.83 1.25 0.09
N LEU A 360 12.97 2.10 -0.93
CA LEU A 360 13.19 3.53 -0.70
C LEU A 360 11.95 4.20 -0.06
N HIS A 361 12.15 4.87 1.07
CA HIS A 361 11.23 5.84 1.68
C HIS A 361 12.00 6.62 2.76
N ALA A 362 11.48 7.75 3.23
CA ALA A 362 12.21 8.69 4.13
C ALA A 362 12.60 8.12 5.51
N SER A 363 12.15 6.92 5.88
CA SER A 363 12.59 6.22 7.10
C SER A 363 13.70 5.20 6.87
N ASN A 364 14.07 4.93 5.62
CA ASN A 364 15.23 4.12 5.22
C ASN A 364 16.36 5.00 4.64
N VAL A 365 16.25 6.33 4.74
CA VAL A 365 17.34 7.27 4.45
C VAL A 365 17.83 7.87 5.75
N MET A 366 19.14 7.81 5.97
CA MET A 366 19.81 8.44 7.09
C MET A 366 20.61 9.64 6.60
N LEU A 367 20.55 10.76 7.35
CA LEU A 367 21.36 11.95 7.11
C LEU A 367 22.49 12.01 8.14
N ASP A 368 23.70 12.27 7.65
CA ASP A 368 24.97 12.25 8.39
C ASP A 368 25.80 13.44 7.88
N GLY A 369 25.54 14.62 8.46
CA GLY A 369 25.83 15.89 7.79
C GLY A 369 25.10 15.94 6.44
N ASP A 370 25.81 16.36 5.39
CA ASP A 370 25.30 16.34 4.01
C ASP A 370 25.40 14.98 3.31
N THR A 371 25.74 13.90 4.03
CA THR A 371 25.78 12.54 3.48
C THR A 371 24.47 11.81 3.69
N CYS A 372 23.84 11.35 2.61
CA CYS A 372 22.76 10.37 2.64
C CYS A 372 23.32 8.95 2.70
N ARG A 373 22.75 8.11 3.57
CA ARG A 373 23.01 6.66 3.59
C ARG A 373 21.68 5.90 3.48
N LEU A 374 21.56 5.01 2.49
CA LEU A 374 20.41 4.09 2.41
C LEU A 374 20.59 2.97 3.44
N LEU A 375 19.52 2.70 4.18
CA LEU A 375 19.45 1.68 5.22
C LEU A 375 18.66 0.47 4.74
N ASP A 376 18.63 -0.58 5.57
CA ASP A 376 17.56 -1.59 5.53
C ASP A 376 17.54 -2.47 4.25
N LEU A 377 18.68 -2.55 3.54
CA LEU A 377 18.91 -3.44 2.38
C LEU A 377 18.63 -4.92 2.68
N GLU A 378 18.65 -5.34 3.96
CA GLU A 378 18.27 -6.70 4.34
C GLU A 378 16.80 -7.03 4.06
N ASN A 379 15.92 -6.03 3.94
CA ASN A 379 14.48 -6.22 3.84
C ASN A 379 14.07 -6.97 2.56
N SER A 380 14.77 -6.74 1.43
CA SER A 380 14.50 -7.43 0.17
C SER A 380 14.97 -8.89 0.23
N LEU A 381 16.12 -9.14 0.86
CA LEU A 381 16.66 -10.48 1.10
C LEU A 381 15.76 -11.31 2.04
N LEU A 382 15.11 -10.64 3.00
CA LEU A 382 14.10 -11.20 3.90
C LEU A 382 12.73 -11.41 3.23
N GLY A 383 12.51 -10.86 2.04
CA GLY A 383 11.23 -10.92 1.32
C GLY A 383 10.13 -10.05 1.92
N LEU A 384 10.47 -8.98 2.62
CA LEU A 384 9.49 -8.06 3.22
C LEU A 384 8.82 -7.20 2.13
N PRO A 385 7.53 -6.85 2.26
CA PRO A 385 6.86 -5.98 1.30
C PRO A 385 7.39 -4.53 1.38
N SER A 386 7.27 -3.77 0.30
CA SER A 386 7.64 -2.35 0.27
C SER A 386 6.61 -1.46 0.98
N PHE A 387 7.04 -0.28 1.45
CA PHE A 387 6.16 0.72 2.07
C PHE A 387 5.07 1.16 1.09
N TYR A 388 5.48 1.65 -0.09
CA TYR A 388 4.57 2.13 -1.12
C TYR A 388 3.89 1.02 -1.96
N ARG A 389 3.87 -0.26 -1.52
CA ARG A 389 3.34 -1.38 -2.34
C ARG A 389 1.92 -1.13 -2.83
N SER A 390 1.04 -0.66 -1.95
CA SER A 390 -0.37 -0.35 -2.27
C SER A 390 -0.56 0.83 -3.23
N TYR A 391 0.48 1.63 -3.48
CA TYR A 391 0.49 2.67 -4.51
C TYR A 391 0.90 2.06 -5.84
N PHE A 392 2.08 1.41 -5.90
CA PHE A 392 2.63 0.93 -7.17
C PHE A 392 1.94 -0.32 -7.75
N SER A 393 1.33 -1.19 -6.94
CA SER A 393 0.60 -2.37 -7.48
C SER A 393 -0.70 -2.01 -8.22
N GLN A 394 -1.06 -0.73 -8.27
CA GLN A 394 -2.16 -0.22 -9.10
C GLN A 394 -1.78 0.01 -10.56
N PHE A 395 -0.49 0.08 -10.89
CA PHE A 395 0.03 0.60 -12.16
C PHE A 395 0.85 -0.43 -12.95
N ARG A 396 0.30 -0.95 -14.05
CA ARG A 396 0.88 -2.04 -14.86
C ARG A 396 2.28 -1.79 -15.46
N LYS A 397 2.74 -0.54 -15.53
CA LYS A 397 4.11 -0.20 -15.99
C LYS A 397 5.15 -0.26 -14.89
N ILE A 398 4.71 -0.24 -13.62
CA ILE A 398 5.59 -0.23 -12.46
C ILE A 398 5.77 -1.68 -12.01
N ASN A 399 6.51 -2.43 -12.83
CA ASN A 399 6.56 -3.89 -12.79
C ASN A 399 7.99 -4.47 -12.64
N THR A 400 9.03 -3.64 -12.79
CA THR A 400 10.42 -3.97 -12.44
C THR A 400 10.81 -3.32 -11.11
N LEU A 401 11.78 -3.88 -10.40
CA LEU A 401 12.30 -3.28 -9.16
C LEU A 401 12.96 -1.91 -9.39
N GLU A 402 13.56 -1.66 -10.56
CA GLU A 402 14.03 -0.30 -10.90
C GLU A 402 12.85 0.67 -11.01
N SER A 403 11.76 0.28 -11.69
CA SER A 403 10.56 1.13 -11.76
C SER A 403 9.91 1.35 -10.38
N VAL A 404 9.97 0.35 -9.49
CA VAL A 404 9.51 0.49 -8.09
C VAL A 404 10.38 1.47 -7.33
N ASP A 405 11.71 1.34 -7.39
CA ASP A 405 12.63 2.25 -6.70
C ASP A 405 12.56 3.69 -7.27
N VAL A 406 12.32 3.85 -8.58
CA VAL A 406 12.05 5.15 -9.22
C VAL A 406 10.73 5.79 -8.75
N HIS A 407 9.63 5.03 -8.66
CA HIS A 407 8.38 5.55 -8.11
C HIS A 407 8.52 5.93 -6.63
N CYS A 408 9.25 5.11 -5.87
CA CYS A 408 9.58 5.39 -4.47
C CYS A 408 10.50 6.62 -4.32
N PHE A 409 11.38 6.86 -5.29
CA PHE A 409 12.19 8.08 -5.38
C PHE A 409 11.33 9.31 -5.67
N GLY A 410 10.33 9.22 -6.56
CA GLY A 410 9.36 10.29 -6.79
C GLY A 410 8.62 10.69 -5.50
N HIS A 411 8.11 9.72 -4.74
CA HIS A 411 7.51 9.96 -3.42
C HIS A 411 8.46 10.65 -2.45
N LEU A 412 9.73 10.21 -2.39
CA LEU A 412 10.73 10.78 -1.49
C LEU A 412 11.16 12.18 -1.92
N LEU A 413 11.27 12.45 -3.22
CA LEU A 413 11.54 13.79 -3.75
C LEU A 413 10.39 14.74 -3.41
N TYR A 414 9.14 14.28 -3.49
CA TYR A 414 7.97 15.05 -3.06
C TYR A 414 8.06 15.38 -1.55
N GLU A 415 8.36 14.38 -0.70
CA GLU A 415 8.54 14.59 0.75
C GLU A 415 9.69 15.56 1.06
N MET A 416 10.82 15.48 0.35
CA MET A 416 11.93 16.44 0.46
C MET A 416 11.55 17.85 -0.03
N THR A 417 10.67 17.97 -1.03
CA THR A 417 10.30 19.26 -1.63
C THR A 417 9.25 20.02 -0.83
N TYR A 418 8.26 19.32 -0.26
CA TYR A 418 7.11 19.95 0.41
C TYR A 418 7.02 19.65 1.92
N GLY A 419 7.95 18.86 2.48
CA GLY A 419 7.97 18.51 3.90
C GLY A 419 6.86 17.55 4.35
N ARG A 420 6.14 16.96 3.39
CA ARG A 420 5.03 16.01 3.60
C ARG A 420 4.90 15.06 2.41
N PRO A 421 4.38 13.83 2.58
CA PRO A 421 4.05 12.95 1.45
C PRO A 421 2.91 13.54 0.59
N PRO A 422 2.75 13.09 -0.67
CA PRO A 422 1.62 13.49 -1.50
C PRO A 422 0.30 12.89 -0.99
N ASP A 423 -0.76 13.68 -1.03
CA ASP A 423 -2.09 13.31 -0.54
C ASP A 423 -2.71 12.13 -1.35
N SER A 424 -2.36 12.02 -2.63
CA SER A 424 -2.68 10.89 -3.51
C SER A 424 -1.63 10.75 -4.64
N VAL A 425 -1.65 9.62 -5.36
CA VAL A 425 -0.88 9.40 -6.59
C VAL A 425 -1.83 8.76 -7.63
N PRO A 426 -1.84 9.18 -8.91
CA PRO A 426 -0.92 10.13 -9.54
C PRO A 426 -1.08 11.59 -9.08
N VAL A 427 -0.07 12.40 -9.36
CA VAL A 427 -0.07 13.86 -9.13
C VAL A 427 0.15 14.56 -10.46
N ASP A 428 -0.90 15.20 -10.97
CA ASP A 428 -0.90 15.94 -12.25
C ASP A 428 -0.84 17.46 -12.07
N SER A 429 -0.80 17.93 -10.83
CA SER A 429 -0.62 19.34 -10.47
C SER A 429 0.19 19.42 -9.18
N PHE A 430 1.31 20.16 -9.23
CA PHE A 430 2.26 20.27 -8.13
C PHE A 430 2.15 21.65 -7.46
N PRO A 431 2.26 21.74 -6.11
CA PRO A 431 2.40 23.03 -5.44
C PRO A 431 3.67 23.77 -5.90
N PRO A 432 3.78 25.09 -5.68
CA PRO A 432 5.00 25.84 -6.00
C PRO A 432 6.26 25.20 -5.40
N ALA A 433 7.23 24.89 -6.26
CA ALA A 433 8.48 24.22 -5.92
C ALA A 433 9.67 25.18 -6.08
N PRO A 434 10.81 24.95 -5.38
CA PRO A 434 11.96 25.85 -5.43
C PRO A 434 12.73 25.86 -6.76
N SER A 435 12.38 24.99 -7.71
CA SER A 435 12.87 25.04 -9.10
C SER A 435 11.98 24.21 -10.03
N MET A 436 11.81 24.66 -11.28
CA MET A 436 11.13 23.87 -12.32
C MET A 436 11.85 22.54 -12.62
N ALA A 437 13.15 22.43 -12.35
CA ALA A 437 13.88 21.18 -12.45
C ALA A 437 13.39 20.12 -11.43
N VAL A 438 12.85 20.55 -10.28
CA VAL A 438 12.19 19.66 -9.30
C VAL A 438 10.85 19.17 -9.85
N VAL A 439 10.05 20.09 -10.41
CA VAL A 439 8.74 19.77 -10.99
C VAL A 439 8.88 18.76 -12.12
N ALA A 440 9.80 18.96 -13.08
CA ALA A 440 10.02 18.05 -14.19
C ALA A 440 10.41 16.61 -13.76
N VAL A 441 11.17 16.46 -12.67
CA VAL A 441 11.49 15.13 -12.12
C VAL A 441 10.25 14.51 -11.46
N LEU A 442 9.48 15.29 -10.69
CA LEU A 442 8.24 14.82 -10.06
C LEU A 442 7.18 14.42 -11.10
N GLU A 443 6.99 15.21 -12.16
CA GLU A 443 6.12 14.88 -13.30
C GLU A 443 6.55 13.57 -13.96
N SER A 444 7.85 13.38 -14.21
CA SER A 444 8.38 12.16 -14.82
C SER A 444 8.26 10.89 -13.94
N THR A 445 7.91 11.02 -12.66
CA THR A 445 7.90 9.90 -11.68
C THR A 445 6.58 9.68 -10.95
N LEU A 446 5.71 10.69 -10.85
CA LEU A 446 4.42 10.62 -10.13
C LEU A 446 3.20 11.03 -10.97
N SER A 447 3.37 11.55 -12.19
CA SER A 447 2.22 11.93 -13.02
C SER A 447 1.41 10.74 -13.51
N CYS A 448 0.16 11.02 -13.88
CA CYS A 448 -0.78 10.08 -14.47
C CYS A 448 -0.30 9.56 -15.83
N GLU A 449 0.58 10.31 -16.52
CA GLU A 449 1.29 9.80 -17.69
C GLU A 449 2.42 8.84 -17.29
N ALA A 450 3.33 9.26 -16.40
CA ALA A 450 4.47 8.44 -15.96
C ALA A 450 4.04 7.07 -15.43
N CYS A 451 3.00 7.02 -14.60
CA CYS A 451 2.46 5.77 -14.06
C CYS A 451 1.71 4.89 -15.09
N LYS A 452 1.32 5.43 -16.26
CA LYS A 452 0.60 4.69 -17.34
C LYS A 452 1.49 4.29 -18.51
N ASN A 453 2.44 5.14 -18.88
CA ASN A 453 3.30 5.00 -20.06
C ASN A 453 4.65 4.36 -19.68
N GLY A 454 5.22 4.78 -18.55
CA GLY A 454 6.52 4.34 -18.04
C GLY A 454 7.27 5.52 -17.43
N MET A 455 8.19 5.21 -16.51
CA MET A 455 9.06 6.19 -15.86
C MET A 455 10.49 6.10 -16.43
N PRO A 456 11.32 7.15 -16.31
CA PRO A 456 12.74 7.09 -16.67
C PRO A 456 13.49 6.05 -15.82
N THR A 457 14.59 5.52 -16.35
CA THR A 457 15.56 4.72 -15.57
C THR A 457 16.30 5.59 -14.56
N VAL A 458 16.89 4.99 -13.53
CA VAL A 458 17.73 5.71 -12.55
C VAL A 458 18.91 6.39 -13.26
N SER A 459 19.47 5.74 -14.29
CA SER A 459 20.53 6.31 -15.12
C SER A 459 20.07 7.52 -15.94
N ARG A 460 18.77 7.61 -16.30
CA ARG A 460 18.21 8.80 -16.96
C ARG A 460 17.88 9.91 -15.96
N LEU A 461 17.39 9.59 -14.76
CA LEU A 461 17.19 10.57 -13.68
C LEU A 461 18.49 11.32 -13.34
N LEU A 462 19.61 10.59 -13.24
CA LEU A 462 20.94 11.18 -13.01
C LEU A 462 21.39 12.17 -14.10
N GLN A 463 20.81 12.11 -15.30
CA GLN A 463 21.08 13.04 -16.42
C GLN A 463 20.12 14.24 -16.46
N MET A 464 19.10 14.31 -15.60
CA MET A 464 18.15 15.43 -15.61
C MET A 464 18.77 16.69 -14.98
N PRO A 465 18.38 17.91 -15.40
CA PRO A 465 18.99 19.18 -14.95
C PRO A 465 18.96 19.47 -13.44
N LEU A 466 18.19 18.70 -12.67
CA LEU A 466 18.18 18.77 -11.21
C LEU A 466 19.43 18.13 -10.57
N PHE A 467 20.02 17.13 -11.23
CA PHE A 467 21.07 16.28 -10.68
C PHE A 467 22.35 16.25 -11.51
N SER A 468 22.29 16.55 -12.81
CA SER A 468 23.43 16.42 -13.73
C SER A 468 24.65 17.26 -13.34
N ASP A 469 24.43 18.43 -12.74
CA ASP A 469 25.46 19.38 -12.28
C ASP A 469 26.00 19.09 -10.87
N VAL A 470 25.41 18.13 -10.14
CA VAL A 470 25.77 17.83 -8.75
C VAL A 470 27.04 16.96 -8.69
N LEU A 471 28.17 17.58 -8.35
CA LEU A 471 29.43 16.88 -8.07
C LEU A 471 29.44 16.32 -6.65
N LEU A 472 29.71 15.02 -6.51
CA LEU A 472 29.87 14.35 -5.21
C LEU A 472 31.36 14.19 -4.88
N THR A 473 31.78 14.66 -3.70
CA THR A 473 33.18 14.69 -3.25
C THR A 473 33.70 13.38 -2.64
N THR A 474 32.85 12.36 -2.50
CA THR A 474 33.19 11.08 -1.86
C THR A 474 34.00 10.16 -2.78
N SER A 475 35.32 10.09 -2.59
CA SER A 475 36.25 9.35 -3.45
C SER A 475 36.27 7.82 -3.26
N GLU A 476 35.71 7.27 -2.18
CA GLU A 476 35.82 5.83 -1.89
C GLU A 476 34.88 4.98 -2.77
N LYS A 477 35.45 4.21 -3.71
CA LYS A 477 34.70 3.22 -4.50
C LYS A 477 34.19 2.08 -3.60
N PRO A 478 32.87 1.90 -3.41
CA PRO A 478 32.33 0.91 -2.46
C PRO A 478 32.65 -0.53 -2.90
N GLN A 479 33.31 -1.29 -2.03
CA GLN A 479 33.82 -2.65 -2.31
C GLN A 479 32.74 -3.75 -2.26
N PHE A 480 31.58 -3.54 -2.87
CA PHE A 480 30.51 -4.52 -2.93
C PHE A 480 30.73 -5.55 -4.06
N LYS A 481 31.35 -6.69 -3.71
CA LYS A 481 31.59 -7.81 -4.62
C LYS A 481 30.65 -8.98 -4.30
N ILE A 482 29.67 -9.23 -5.18
CA ILE A 482 28.76 -10.38 -5.08
C ILE A 482 29.32 -11.55 -5.93
N PRO A 483 29.61 -12.72 -5.34
CA PRO A 483 29.98 -13.94 -6.07
C PRO A 483 28.94 -14.34 -7.13
N THR A 484 29.40 -14.85 -8.28
CA THR A 484 28.55 -15.15 -9.45
C THR A 484 27.33 -16.02 -9.11
N LYS A 485 27.52 -17.08 -8.31
CA LYS A 485 26.41 -17.95 -7.84
C LYS A 485 25.34 -17.20 -7.03
N LEU A 486 25.74 -16.18 -6.27
CA LEU A 486 24.81 -15.36 -5.49
C LEU A 486 24.15 -14.26 -6.34
N LYS A 487 24.82 -13.75 -7.38
CA LYS A 487 24.17 -12.90 -8.40
C LYS A 487 23.02 -13.64 -9.09
N GLU A 488 23.23 -14.90 -9.46
CA GLU A 488 22.20 -15.72 -10.09
C GLU A 488 21.03 -16.00 -9.13
N ALA A 489 21.30 -16.30 -7.86
CA ALA A 489 20.26 -16.42 -6.85
C ALA A 489 19.46 -15.11 -6.64
N LEU A 490 20.13 -13.94 -6.71
CA LEU A 490 19.46 -12.63 -6.68
C LEU A 490 18.62 -12.37 -7.93
N ARG A 491 19.10 -12.74 -9.13
CA ARG A 491 18.37 -12.60 -10.40
C ARG A 491 17.06 -13.37 -10.35
N ILE A 492 17.11 -14.66 -9.99
CA ILE A 492 15.92 -15.52 -9.85
C ILE A 492 14.97 -14.96 -8.78
N ALA A 493 15.49 -14.50 -7.64
CA ALA A 493 14.67 -13.91 -6.60
C ALA A 493 13.97 -12.62 -7.04
N LYS A 494 14.67 -11.71 -7.74
CA LYS A 494 14.11 -10.50 -8.36
C LYS A 494 12.97 -10.85 -9.32
N GLU A 495 13.21 -11.78 -10.25
CA GLU A 495 12.21 -12.20 -11.24
C GLU A 495 10.96 -12.80 -10.60
N CYS A 496 11.08 -13.51 -9.46
CA CYS A 496 9.93 -13.96 -8.69
C CYS A 496 9.13 -12.82 -8.04
N ILE A 497 9.79 -11.78 -7.53
CA ILE A 497 9.13 -10.58 -6.95
C ILE A 497 8.37 -9.82 -8.04
N GLU A 498 9.02 -9.57 -9.17
CA GLU A 498 8.45 -8.87 -10.33
C GLU A 498 7.26 -9.66 -10.91
N LYS A 499 7.39 -10.99 -11.03
CA LYS A 499 6.28 -11.89 -11.42
C LYS A 499 5.10 -11.84 -10.46
N ARG A 500 5.33 -11.81 -9.14
CA ARG A 500 4.26 -11.68 -8.13
C ARG A 500 3.54 -10.33 -8.26
N LEU A 501 4.29 -9.25 -8.45
CA LEU A 501 3.74 -7.90 -8.62
C LEU A 501 2.90 -7.78 -9.90
N ILE A 502 3.35 -8.36 -11.01
CA ILE A 502 2.60 -8.43 -12.27
C ILE A 502 1.28 -9.20 -12.08
N GLU A 503 1.28 -10.29 -11.30
CA GLU A 503 0.07 -11.06 -11.02
C GLU A 503 -0.92 -10.28 -10.12
N GLU A 504 -0.43 -9.62 -9.08
CA GLU A 504 -1.20 -8.69 -8.24
C GLU A 504 -1.87 -7.58 -9.10
N GLN A 505 -1.10 -6.98 -10.02
CA GLN A 505 -1.58 -5.97 -10.98
C GLN A 505 -2.64 -6.50 -11.96
N LYS A 506 -2.56 -7.76 -12.40
CA LYS A 506 -3.62 -8.39 -13.23
C LYS A 506 -4.91 -8.50 -12.43
N GLN A 507 -4.84 -9.03 -11.21
CA GLN A 507 -6.00 -9.25 -10.35
C GLN A 507 -6.69 -7.93 -9.99
N ILE A 508 -5.91 -6.91 -9.59
CA ILE A 508 -6.41 -5.54 -9.33
C ILE A 508 -7.13 -4.97 -10.55
N HIS A 509 -6.57 -5.12 -11.75
CA HIS A 509 -7.19 -4.63 -12.99
C HIS A 509 -8.44 -5.43 -13.39
N GLN A 510 -8.44 -6.77 -13.22
CA GLN A 510 -9.60 -7.61 -13.49
C GLN A 510 -10.77 -7.27 -12.56
N HIS A 511 -10.51 -7.13 -11.26
CA HIS A 511 -11.50 -6.67 -10.29
C HIS A 511 -12.04 -5.28 -10.64
N ARG A 512 -11.17 -4.31 -10.96
CA ARG A 512 -11.58 -2.96 -11.40
C ARG A 512 -12.46 -2.98 -12.66
N ARG A 513 -12.20 -3.88 -13.63
CA ARG A 513 -13.07 -4.08 -14.80
C ARG A 513 -14.43 -4.67 -14.42
N LEU A 514 -14.46 -5.71 -13.59
CA LEU A 514 -15.70 -6.35 -13.14
C LEU A 514 -16.57 -5.39 -12.33
N THR A 515 -15.99 -4.64 -11.39
CA THR A 515 -16.70 -3.65 -10.57
C THR A 515 -17.35 -2.56 -11.43
N ARG A 516 -16.62 -2.04 -12.44
CA ARG A 516 -17.16 -1.04 -13.39
C ARG A 516 -18.26 -1.61 -14.30
N ALA A 517 -18.13 -2.86 -14.72
CA ALA A 517 -19.16 -3.55 -15.49
C ALA A 517 -20.42 -3.75 -14.63
N GLN A 518 -20.26 -4.18 -13.38
CA GLN A 518 -21.36 -4.34 -12.41
C GLN A 518 -22.06 -3.01 -12.11
N SER A 519 -21.33 -1.91 -11.87
CA SER A 519 -21.95 -0.60 -11.62
C SER A 519 -22.71 -0.06 -12.82
N HIS A 520 -22.21 -0.25 -14.04
CA HIS A 520 -22.92 0.11 -15.27
C HIS A 520 -24.17 -0.77 -15.47
N HIS A 521 -24.04 -2.09 -15.24
CA HIS A 521 -25.11 -3.08 -15.40
C HIS A 521 -26.22 -2.94 -14.34
N GLY A 522 -25.90 -2.44 -13.15
CA GLY A 522 -26.83 -2.13 -12.06
C GLY A 522 -27.40 -0.70 -12.07
N SER A 523 -27.03 0.13 -13.05
CA SER A 523 -27.49 1.52 -13.13
C SER A 523 -29.01 1.63 -13.32
N GLU A 524 -29.60 2.71 -12.78
CA GLU A 524 -31.03 3.04 -12.94
C GLU A 524 -31.46 3.09 -14.42
N GLU A 525 -30.59 3.63 -15.27
CA GLU A 525 -30.84 3.80 -16.70
C GLU A 525 -30.80 2.48 -17.47
N GLU A 526 -29.84 1.60 -17.15
CA GLU A 526 -29.79 0.24 -17.72
C GLU A 526 -30.97 -0.61 -17.23
N ARG A 527 -31.36 -0.48 -15.95
CA ARG A 527 -32.57 -1.10 -15.39
C ARG A 527 -33.83 -0.61 -16.08
N LYS A 528 -33.92 0.67 -16.41
CA LYS A 528 -35.01 1.27 -17.22
C LYS A 528 -35.00 0.76 -18.67
N LYS A 529 -33.84 0.76 -19.35
CA LYS A 529 -33.67 0.21 -20.72
C LYS A 529 -34.14 -1.25 -20.80
N ARG A 530 -33.77 -2.09 -19.84
CA ARG A 530 -34.23 -3.50 -19.80
C ARG A 530 -35.72 -3.67 -19.56
N LYS A 531 -36.34 -2.87 -18.68
CA LYS A 531 -37.80 -2.85 -18.52
C LYS A 531 -38.51 -2.48 -19.84
N ILE A 532 -37.95 -1.55 -20.62
CA ILE A 532 -38.47 -1.16 -21.94
C ILE A 532 -38.28 -2.28 -22.97
N LEU A 533 -37.10 -2.90 -23.05
CA LEU A 533 -36.81 -3.99 -23.97
C LEU A 533 -37.64 -5.24 -23.67
N ALA A 534 -37.82 -5.60 -22.39
CA ALA A 534 -38.69 -6.70 -21.97
C ALA A 534 -40.16 -6.44 -22.36
N ARG A 535 -40.67 -5.21 -22.15
CA ARG A 535 -42.01 -4.81 -22.60
C ARG A 535 -42.15 -4.86 -24.12
N LYS A 536 -41.13 -4.44 -24.89
CA LYS A 536 -41.12 -4.56 -26.36
C LYS A 536 -41.11 -6.03 -26.81
N LYS A 537 -40.30 -6.91 -26.20
CA LYS A 537 -40.28 -8.34 -26.52
C LYS A 537 -41.62 -9.00 -26.19
N SER A 538 -42.20 -8.71 -25.04
CA SER A 538 -43.52 -9.22 -24.61
C SER A 538 -44.66 -8.78 -25.54
N LYS A 539 -44.66 -7.51 -26.00
CA LYS A 539 -45.62 -7.06 -27.03
C LYS A 539 -45.43 -7.78 -28.37
N ARG A 540 -44.18 -8.05 -28.77
CA ARG A 540 -43.88 -8.76 -30.02
C ARG A 540 -44.36 -10.22 -29.97
N SER A 541 -44.04 -10.95 -28.91
CA SER A 541 -44.51 -12.33 -28.74
C SER A 541 -46.03 -12.44 -28.59
N ALA A 542 -46.71 -11.40 -28.08
CA ALA A 542 -48.17 -11.35 -28.03
C ALA A 542 -48.82 -11.18 -29.43
N LEU A 543 -48.15 -10.51 -30.36
CA LEU A 543 -48.58 -10.42 -31.76
C LEU A 543 -48.31 -11.73 -32.49
N GLU A 544 -47.10 -12.28 -32.35
CA GLU A 544 -46.69 -13.55 -32.96
C GLU A 544 -47.62 -14.72 -32.52
N ASN A 545 -47.99 -14.81 -31.23
CA ASN A 545 -49.01 -15.75 -30.74
C ASN A 545 -50.41 -15.54 -31.34
N SER A 546 -50.78 -14.29 -31.69
CA SER A 546 -52.10 -13.96 -32.21
C SER A 546 -52.23 -14.34 -33.69
N GLU A 547 -51.14 -14.25 -34.46
CA GLU A 547 -51.08 -14.72 -35.84
C GLU A 547 -51.16 -16.25 -35.89
N GLU A 548 -50.44 -16.95 -35.01
CA GLU A 548 -50.44 -18.43 -34.93
C GLU A 548 -51.82 -19.03 -34.58
N HIS A 549 -52.69 -18.29 -33.90
CA HIS A 549 -54.08 -18.69 -33.63
C HIS A 549 -55.02 -18.49 -34.84
N SER A 550 -54.70 -17.59 -35.78
CA SER A 550 -55.54 -17.38 -36.98
C SER A 550 -55.37 -18.48 -38.04
N ALA A 551 -54.22 -19.17 -38.06
CA ALA A 551 -53.85 -20.12 -39.10
C ALA A 551 -54.46 -21.53 -38.94
N LYS A 552 -55.43 -21.73 -38.04
CA LYS A 552 -55.86 -23.07 -37.58
C LYS A 552 -57.33 -23.44 -37.74
N TYR A 553 -58.13 -22.63 -38.45
CA TYR A 553 -59.48 -23.01 -38.88
C TYR A 553 -59.74 -22.60 -40.34
N SER A 554 -59.55 -23.54 -41.27
CA SER A 554 -59.97 -23.43 -42.68
C SER A 554 -59.92 -24.80 -43.39
N ASN A 555 -60.98 -25.62 -43.30
CA ASN A 555 -61.38 -26.53 -44.37
C ASN A 555 -62.84 -27.03 -44.23
N SER A 556 -63.41 -27.45 -45.36
CA SER A 556 -64.61 -28.30 -45.53
C SER A 556 -66.03 -27.71 -45.32
N ASN A 557 -66.61 -27.30 -46.47
CA ASN A 557 -67.90 -27.79 -47.03
C ASN A 557 -69.28 -27.17 -46.66
N ASN A 558 -69.76 -26.37 -47.64
CA ASN A 558 -71.03 -26.51 -48.37
C ASN A 558 -72.39 -25.99 -47.85
N SER A 559 -73.20 -25.62 -48.87
CA SER A 559 -74.68 -25.54 -48.92
C SER A 559 -75.36 -24.19 -48.64
N ALA A 560 -75.78 -23.54 -49.75
CA ALA A 560 -77.00 -22.77 -49.99
C ALA A 560 -77.67 -21.89 -48.90
N GLY A 561 -77.94 -20.62 -49.25
CA GLY A 561 -78.85 -19.72 -48.53
C GLY A 561 -78.87 -18.31 -49.13
N SER A 562 -80.05 -17.69 -49.28
CA SER A 562 -80.23 -16.42 -50.01
C SER A 562 -80.63 -15.25 -49.11
N GLY A 563 -80.15 -14.04 -49.45
CA GLY A 563 -80.99 -12.83 -49.46
C GLY A 563 -80.82 -11.79 -48.34
N ALA A 564 -80.59 -10.53 -48.77
CA ALA A 564 -80.87 -9.26 -48.08
C ALA A 564 -80.09 -8.97 -46.75
N SER A 565 -79.83 -7.71 -46.34
CA SER A 565 -80.14 -6.37 -46.88
C SER A 565 -79.00 -5.36 -46.56
N SER A 566 -79.20 -4.07 -46.87
CA SER A 566 -78.23 -2.95 -46.81
C SER A 566 -79.01 -1.64 -46.50
N PRO A 567 -78.47 -0.39 -46.49
CA PRO A 567 -77.08 0.10 -46.67
C PRO A 567 -76.68 1.30 -45.74
N LEU A 568 -75.60 2.04 -46.10
CA LEU A 568 -75.27 3.46 -45.75
C LEU A 568 -74.66 3.78 -44.35
N THR A 569 -73.89 4.87 -44.12
CA THR A 569 -73.46 6.06 -44.92
C THR A 569 -71.96 6.41 -44.75
N SER A 570 -71.45 7.30 -45.62
CA SER A 570 -70.32 8.25 -45.44
C SER A 570 -70.61 9.49 -46.36
N PRO A 571 -69.83 10.60 -46.46
CA PRO A 571 -68.54 10.97 -45.84
C PRO A 571 -68.41 12.47 -45.37
N SER A 572 -67.16 12.93 -45.14
CA SER A 572 -66.61 14.30 -45.36
C SER A 572 -66.55 15.38 -44.24
N SER A 573 -65.53 16.24 -44.38
CA SER A 573 -65.03 17.31 -43.47
C SER A 573 -65.56 18.73 -43.84
N PRO A 574 -65.27 19.86 -43.10
CA PRO A 574 -63.94 20.50 -43.07
C PRO A 574 -63.54 21.32 -41.80
N THR A 575 -62.30 21.86 -41.81
CA THR A 575 -61.66 22.89 -40.93
C THR A 575 -61.76 24.31 -41.57
N PRO A 576 -61.12 25.45 -41.12
CA PRO A 576 -60.26 25.84 -39.95
C PRO A 576 -60.80 27.16 -39.28
N PRO A 577 -60.05 28.26 -38.87
CA PRO A 577 -58.65 28.51 -38.45
C PRO A 577 -58.44 29.41 -37.17
N SER A 578 -57.18 29.84 -36.96
CA SER A 578 -56.64 31.00 -36.17
C SER A 578 -56.09 30.72 -34.74
N THR A 579 -54.77 30.84 -34.47
CA THR A 579 -53.89 32.06 -34.28
C THR A 579 -53.95 32.55 -32.82
N SER A 580 -52.87 32.79 -32.03
CA SER A 580 -51.39 32.89 -32.20
C SER A 580 -50.68 32.60 -30.84
N GLY A 581 -49.35 32.44 -30.68
CA GLY A 581 -48.24 32.32 -31.64
C GLY A 581 -46.88 32.79 -31.04
N ILE A 582 -45.83 31.93 -31.07
CA ILE A 582 -44.40 32.30 -30.84
C ILE A 582 -43.53 31.40 -31.76
N SER A 583 -42.41 31.88 -32.31
CA SER A 583 -41.53 31.10 -33.22
C SER A 583 -40.05 31.46 -33.11
N ALA A 584 -39.16 30.45 -33.18
CA ALA A 584 -37.72 30.64 -33.44
C ALA A 584 -37.00 29.33 -33.90
N LEU A 585 -36.99 29.08 -35.23
CA LEU A 585 -35.98 28.38 -36.05
C LEU A 585 -35.57 26.89 -35.81
N PRO A 586 -35.21 26.15 -36.90
CA PRO A 586 -34.68 24.77 -36.89
C PRO A 586 -33.13 24.69 -36.87
N PRO A 587 -32.52 23.49 -36.65
CA PRO A 587 -31.07 23.30 -36.60
C PRO A 587 -30.38 23.23 -38.00
N PRO A 588 -29.05 23.51 -38.08
CA PRO A 588 -28.29 23.52 -39.34
C PRO A 588 -27.83 22.12 -39.84
N PRO A 589 -27.50 21.99 -41.15
CA PRO A 589 -27.04 20.75 -41.79
C PRO A 589 -25.52 20.48 -41.64
N PRO A 590 -25.03 19.26 -41.97
CA PRO A 590 -23.61 18.89 -41.89
C PRO A 590 -22.75 19.42 -43.06
N PRO A 591 -21.41 19.57 -42.90
CA PRO A 591 -20.50 20.02 -43.96
C PRO A 591 -20.10 18.92 -44.97
N LEU A 592 -19.65 19.35 -46.15
CA LEU A 592 -19.09 18.53 -47.25
C LEU A 592 -17.63 18.94 -47.59
N PRO A 593 -16.82 18.07 -48.25
CA PRO A 593 -15.41 18.32 -48.66
C PRO A 593 -15.29 18.96 -50.08
N PRO A 594 -14.09 19.20 -50.68
CA PRO A 594 -12.71 19.01 -50.20
C PRO A 594 -11.98 20.35 -49.90
N PRO A 595 -11.11 21.02 -50.72
CA PRO A 595 -10.48 20.75 -52.02
C PRO A 595 -9.00 20.25 -51.89
N ALA A 596 -8.09 20.62 -52.80
CA ALA A 596 -6.63 20.35 -52.78
C ALA A 596 -5.80 21.63 -53.12
N ALA A 597 -4.46 21.56 -53.03
CA ALA A 597 -3.56 22.72 -52.99
C ALA A 597 -2.91 23.13 -54.34
N PRO A 598 -2.38 24.38 -54.45
CA PRO A 598 -1.53 24.82 -55.56
C PRO A 598 -0.01 24.87 -55.24
N LEU A 599 0.82 24.56 -56.26
CA LEU A 599 2.25 24.91 -56.43
C LEU A 599 2.34 26.14 -57.38
N PRO A 600 3.46 26.89 -57.60
CA PRO A 600 4.85 26.45 -57.96
C PRO A 600 5.95 27.43 -57.43
N PRO A 601 7.14 27.67 -58.06
CA PRO A 601 8.05 26.86 -58.92
C PRO A 601 9.39 26.52 -58.18
N ALA A 602 10.25 25.55 -58.56
CA ALA A 602 11.12 25.39 -59.75
C ALA A 602 12.17 26.55 -59.91
N SER A 603 13.49 26.34 -60.09
CA SER A 603 14.33 25.11 -60.29
C SER A 603 15.57 25.16 -59.34
N THR A 604 16.82 24.68 -59.54
CA THR A 604 17.61 24.16 -60.69
C THR A 604 18.81 23.30 -60.21
N GLU A 605 19.24 22.34 -61.05
CA GLU A 605 20.53 21.61 -61.14
C GLU A 605 21.22 20.91 -59.94
N ALA A 606 21.68 19.68 -60.24
CA ALA A 606 22.79 18.94 -59.61
C ALA A 606 23.81 18.61 -60.74
N PRO A 607 24.93 17.86 -60.55
CA PRO A 607 24.83 16.40 -60.37
C PRO A 607 25.99 15.71 -59.60
N ALA A 608 25.90 14.37 -59.50
CA ALA A 608 27.00 13.39 -59.45
C ALA A 608 27.90 13.30 -58.18
N GLN A 609 28.32 12.12 -57.70
CA GLN A 609 27.85 10.73 -57.92
C GLN A 609 28.47 9.80 -56.86
N LEU A 610 27.74 8.76 -56.41
CA LEU A 610 28.17 7.34 -56.35
C LEU A 610 27.30 6.50 -55.39
N SER A 611 26.85 5.36 -55.90
CA SER A 611 26.21 4.23 -55.19
C SER A 611 26.50 2.98 -56.05
N PRO A 612 26.58 1.74 -55.50
CA PRO A 612 25.40 1.01 -55.00
C PRO A 612 25.72 0.23 -53.68
N GLN A 613 24.88 -0.64 -53.08
CA GLN A 613 23.68 -1.34 -53.58
C GLN A 613 22.67 -1.71 -52.45
N ALA A 614 21.44 -2.00 -52.90
CA ALA A 614 20.22 -2.55 -52.27
C ALA A 614 20.36 -3.73 -51.26
N GLU A 615 19.35 -4.21 -50.52
CA GLU A 615 18.01 -3.73 -50.05
C GLU A 615 17.43 -4.78 -49.06
N ASN A 616 16.57 -4.38 -48.11
CA ASN A 616 15.16 -4.87 -48.00
C ASN A 616 14.47 -4.45 -46.70
N GLY A 617 13.30 -3.80 -46.82
CA GLY A 617 12.50 -3.30 -45.69
C GLY A 617 11.02 -3.71 -45.75
N VAL A 618 10.72 -4.99 -45.95
CA VAL A 618 9.36 -5.49 -46.22
C VAL A 618 8.80 -6.28 -45.02
N SER A 619 7.83 -5.71 -44.29
CA SER A 619 7.07 -6.44 -43.26
C SER A 619 5.74 -5.77 -42.88
N ARG A 620 5.72 -4.43 -42.74
CA ARG A 620 4.58 -3.72 -42.11
C ARG A 620 3.32 -3.58 -42.99
N GLY A 621 3.45 -3.62 -44.31
CA GLY A 621 2.32 -3.51 -45.24
C GLY A 621 1.52 -4.81 -45.40
N ALA A 622 2.22 -5.94 -45.58
CA ALA A 622 1.61 -7.24 -45.88
C ALA A 622 0.68 -7.77 -44.77
N LEU A 623 0.94 -7.38 -43.50
CA LEU A 623 0.12 -7.81 -42.37
C LEU A 623 -1.29 -7.17 -42.37
N LEU A 624 -1.45 -5.98 -42.96
CA LEU A 624 -2.72 -5.26 -42.93
C LEU A 624 -3.70 -5.71 -44.03
N SER A 625 -3.21 -5.98 -45.24
CA SER A 625 -4.04 -6.52 -46.33
C SER A 625 -4.56 -7.93 -46.03
N SER A 626 -3.75 -8.76 -45.36
CA SER A 626 -4.15 -10.11 -44.95
C SER A 626 -5.31 -10.13 -43.93
N ILE A 627 -5.42 -9.10 -43.08
CA ILE A 627 -6.50 -8.98 -42.08
C ILE A 627 -7.82 -8.51 -42.73
N GLN A 628 -7.77 -7.65 -43.75
CA GLN A 628 -8.99 -7.12 -44.39
C GLN A 628 -9.73 -8.14 -45.27
N ASN A 629 -9.02 -9.13 -45.84
CA ASN A 629 -9.58 -10.11 -46.78
C ASN A 629 -9.87 -11.49 -46.17
N PHE A 630 -10.11 -11.57 -44.85
CA PHE A 630 -10.31 -12.84 -44.14
C PHE A 630 -11.64 -13.53 -44.46
N GLN A 631 -11.61 -14.53 -45.35
CA GLN A 631 -12.77 -15.38 -45.65
C GLN A 631 -12.86 -16.59 -44.71
N LYS A 632 -13.89 -16.61 -43.85
CA LYS A 632 -14.09 -17.65 -42.82
C LYS A 632 -14.36 -19.07 -43.38
N GLY A 633 -14.75 -19.18 -44.66
CA GLY A 633 -15.20 -20.44 -45.28
C GLY A 633 -14.10 -21.40 -45.75
N THR A 634 -12.84 -20.97 -45.84
CA THR A 634 -11.74 -21.76 -46.44
C THR A 634 -10.86 -22.50 -45.43
N LEU A 635 -11.16 -22.41 -44.14
CA LEU A 635 -10.41 -23.10 -43.09
C LEU A 635 -10.74 -24.59 -43.04
N ARG A 636 -9.72 -25.45 -43.19
CA ARG A 636 -9.84 -26.89 -42.91
C ARG A 636 -10.19 -27.10 -41.43
N LYS A 637 -11.06 -28.06 -41.14
CA LYS A 637 -11.30 -28.52 -39.76
C LYS A 637 -10.00 -29.10 -39.20
N ALA A 638 -9.65 -28.70 -37.98
CA ALA A 638 -8.60 -29.35 -37.21
C ALA A 638 -9.22 -30.49 -36.40
N GLU A 639 -8.62 -31.68 -36.47
CA GLU A 639 -8.93 -32.77 -35.54
C GLU A 639 -8.21 -32.52 -34.22
N THR A 640 -8.89 -32.76 -33.10
CA THR A 640 -8.35 -32.59 -31.76
C THR A 640 -8.54 -33.87 -30.97
N CYS A 641 -7.44 -34.57 -30.69
CA CYS A 641 -7.45 -35.74 -29.82
C CYS A 641 -7.64 -35.29 -28.36
N ASP A 642 -8.87 -35.37 -27.87
CA ASP A 642 -9.18 -35.17 -26.45
C ASP A 642 -8.88 -36.46 -25.67
N HIS A 643 -8.21 -36.31 -24.53
CA HIS A 643 -7.88 -37.39 -23.60
C HIS A 643 -8.39 -37.09 -22.17
N SER A 644 -9.27 -36.11 -22.00
CA SER A 644 -9.80 -35.65 -20.71
C SER A 644 -11.05 -36.40 -20.21
N ALA A 645 -11.13 -37.71 -20.48
CA ALA A 645 -12.14 -38.59 -19.88
C ALA A 645 -11.64 -39.22 -18.56
N PRO A 646 -12.39 -39.15 -17.45
CA PRO A 646 -12.00 -39.78 -16.19
C PRO A 646 -12.15 -41.30 -16.28
N LYS A 647 -11.09 -42.04 -15.95
CA LYS A 647 -11.19 -43.50 -15.74
C LYS A 647 -11.88 -43.77 -14.40
N ILE A 648 -13.02 -44.44 -14.46
CA ILE A 648 -13.64 -45.09 -13.29
C ILE A 648 -13.09 -46.52 -13.25
N GLY A 649 -12.54 -46.91 -12.10
CA GLY A 649 -11.89 -48.20 -11.84
C GLY A 649 -11.19 -48.16 -10.49
#